data_AF-A0A2J7VCK2-F1
#
_entry.id   AF-A0A2J7VCK2-F1
#
_cell.length_a   1.000
_cell.length_b   1.000
_cell.length_c   1.000
_cell.angle_alpha   90.00
_cell.angle_beta   90.00
_cell.angle_gamma   90.00
#
_symmetry.space_group_name_H-M   'P 1'
#
loop_
_entity.id
_entity.type
_entity.pdbx_description
1 polymer ?
#
loop_
_entity_poly.entity_id
_entity_poly.type
_entity_poly.pdbx_seq_one_letter_code
_entity_poly.pdbx_strand_id
1 'polypeptide(L)'
;MKPKPKPTRRIEDYALIGSTHSAALVHRHGDIEWLCLPRFDSGAMFASLLGDESNGCWSMHAANRKARVTRRYLPGTMVLETTIRTAKGSAIVTDFMPKPTQDGTHELVRIVRGVRGTVALHTELRIRFNYGEWCPWVRRREGAIYAVAGPDAVRVTSGVPLINENLASSAEFSVTAGQAIAFCLEWFPSHLEPPITRDAYSLLARTTAEWCAWTDRCGYDGEFRDDVTRSLLTLKALTYEPSGGIVAAPTTSLPEHPGGQRNWDYRYCWLRDAALTLYALIGSGYIEEASDWRWWLMRAVGGSPEELQVMYGLHGERTLTEVELEWLPGYEDSRPVRVGNGAQAQRQLDIYGSVIAAFHAARKAGLADMDKVWPLERAIAKQLAVLWREPDCSIWEVRGELRHFVHSKIMCWLAFDRMIASAQEYTLEGPIDEWRKVREQIHADVLAHGYDKASNSFVQYYGADAVDAALLLMPLVGFLPIHDSRVEGTIARIERELIFNGLVYRYRTEEGVDGLAGGEGAFLACSFWLSNVYVAMGKLRKAKALFKHLLSLGSDVGLYAEEYDPTTRRQLGNFPQAFSHIGLINSAHAITSAAGGVWELANCDGKAVQSGEPLIVIVFGVSASGKSTLGKALAEQLDCDFKDGDDLHPAANIKKMRAGKPLTDDDCAPWLDRVAGWIAERAAAGERSVIACSALKHAYRDRLREASAKAAFVLVAPDQAVLRRRIGARKRHFMSASLLTNQLRTLERPDASELALTIERSTDVGEACLQALAWLAWLREKRPGGRGVSLSQCVSGCAAFRKTRA
;
A
#
# COMPACT_ATOMS: atom_id res chain seq x y z
N MET A 1 -46.28 -13.56 16.32
CA MET A 1 -45.80 -12.26 16.88
C MET A 1 -45.10 -11.53 15.76
N LYS A 2 -45.36 -10.23 15.53
CA LYS A 2 -44.51 -9.44 14.63
C LYS A 2 -43.07 -9.51 15.18
N PRO A 3 -42.06 -9.80 14.35
CA PRO A 3 -40.67 -9.78 14.82
C PRO A 3 -40.40 -8.41 15.43
N LYS A 4 -39.78 -8.38 16.62
CA LYS A 4 -39.34 -7.11 17.21
C LYS A 4 -38.37 -6.45 16.23
N PRO A 5 -38.48 -5.14 15.96
CA PRO A 5 -37.54 -4.46 15.08
C PRO A 5 -36.12 -4.68 15.63
N LYS A 6 -35.24 -5.21 14.78
CA LYS A 6 -33.83 -5.42 15.09
C LYS A 6 -33.24 -4.04 15.42
N PRO A 7 -32.53 -3.86 16.55
CA PRO A 7 -31.84 -2.61 16.80
C PRO A 7 -30.86 -2.34 15.65
N THR A 8 -30.87 -1.11 15.13
CA THR A 8 -30.02 -0.68 14.01
C THR A 8 -28.55 -0.96 14.32
N ARG A 9 -27.92 -1.89 13.59
CA ARG A 9 -26.51 -2.27 13.73
C ARG A 9 -25.69 -1.48 12.73
N ARG A 10 -24.71 -0.72 13.18
CA ARG A 10 -23.91 0.14 12.30
C ARG A 10 -22.84 -0.66 11.56
N ILE A 11 -22.47 -0.22 10.37
CA ILE A 11 -21.42 -0.86 9.55
C ILE A 11 -20.08 -0.85 10.31
N GLU A 12 -19.74 0.27 10.96
CA GLU A 12 -18.50 0.38 11.75
C GLU A 12 -18.45 -0.54 12.99
N ASP A 13 -19.58 -1.14 13.40
CA ASP A 13 -19.62 -2.09 14.51
C ASP A 13 -19.22 -3.53 14.08
N TYR A 14 -18.83 -3.75 12.82
CA TYR A 14 -18.32 -5.04 12.33
C TYR A 14 -16.79 -5.10 12.30
N ALA A 15 -16.27 -6.30 12.48
CA ALA A 15 -14.86 -6.65 12.29
C ALA A 15 -14.76 -7.77 11.24
N LEU A 16 -13.70 -7.74 10.43
CA LEU A 16 -13.43 -8.75 9.42
C LEU A 16 -12.59 -9.89 10.02
N ILE A 17 -12.97 -11.14 9.78
CA ILE A 17 -12.08 -12.31 9.87
C ILE A 17 -12.05 -13.00 8.52
N GLY A 18 -10.92 -13.55 8.10
CA GLY A 18 -10.80 -14.12 6.76
C GLY A 18 -9.68 -15.13 6.62
N SER A 19 -9.85 -16.02 5.64
CA SER A 19 -8.96 -17.15 5.34
C SER A 19 -8.27 -17.03 3.99
N THR A 20 -8.24 -15.83 3.40
CA THR A 20 -7.76 -15.55 2.02
C THR A 20 -8.48 -16.34 0.92
N HIS A 21 -9.56 -17.06 1.25
CA HIS A 21 -10.48 -17.67 0.29
C HIS A 21 -11.90 -17.11 0.46
N SER A 22 -12.25 -16.76 1.70
CA SER A 22 -13.47 -16.04 2.03
C SER A 22 -13.30 -15.28 3.36
N ALA A 23 -14.35 -14.58 3.77
CA ALA A 23 -14.39 -13.83 5.01
C ALA A 23 -15.77 -13.82 5.69
N ALA A 24 -15.74 -13.51 6.98
CA ALA A 24 -16.93 -13.30 7.81
C ALA A 24 -16.90 -11.93 8.48
N LEU A 25 -18.08 -11.35 8.74
CA LEU A 25 -18.22 -10.13 9.53
C LEU A 25 -18.77 -10.43 10.92
N VAL A 26 -17.98 -10.05 11.93
CA VAL A 26 -18.30 -10.23 13.36
C VAL A 26 -18.73 -8.90 13.95
N HIS A 27 -20.01 -8.80 14.32
CA HIS A 27 -20.54 -7.64 15.04
C HIS A 27 -19.90 -7.53 16.42
N ARG A 28 -19.76 -6.31 16.97
CA ARG A 28 -19.11 -6.06 18.27
C ARG A 28 -19.71 -6.78 19.46
N HIS A 29 -20.93 -7.30 19.33
CA HIS A 29 -21.60 -8.10 20.36
C HIS A 29 -21.39 -9.61 20.18
N GLY A 30 -20.60 -10.05 19.19
CA GLY A 30 -20.21 -11.43 18.98
C GLY A 30 -21.09 -12.18 17.99
N ASP A 31 -21.91 -11.51 17.19
CA ASP A 31 -22.71 -12.17 16.17
C ASP A 31 -22.01 -12.15 14.82
N ILE A 32 -21.94 -13.30 14.15
CA ILE A 32 -21.45 -13.42 12.79
C ILE A 32 -22.67 -13.37 11.86
N GLU A 33 -22.82 -12.28 11.12
CA GLU A 33 -24.04 -11.97 10.36
C GLU A 33 -23.83 -11.98 8.84
N TRP A 34 -22.57 -12.05 8.42
CA TRP A 34 -22.16 -12.23 7.04
C TRP A 34 -21.09 -13.31 6.95
N LEU A 35 -21.27 -14.29 6.08
CA LEU A 35 -20.28 -15.33 5.75
C LEU A 35 -20.64 -16.00 4.44
N CYS A 36 -19.76 -15.88 3.45
CA CYS A 36 -19.82 -16.64 2.20
C CYS A 36 -18.86 -17.82 2.30
N LEU A 37 -19.26 -19.02 1.86
CA LEU A 37 -18.37 -20.17 1.73
C LEU A 37 -18.74 -20.90 0.43
N PRO A 38 -17.76 -21.45 -0.30
CA PRO A 38 -16.33 -21.45 -0.01
C PRO A 38 -15.58 -20.17 -0.42
N ARG A 39 -16.16 -19.35 -1.30
CA ARG A 39 -15.52 -18.17 -1.91
C ARG A 39 -16.20 -16.88 -1.46
N PHE A 40 -15.53 -15.73 -1.62
CA PHE A 40 -16.14 -14.40 -1.42
C PHE A 40 -17.43 -14.21 -2.22
N ASP A 41 -17.44 -14.64 -3.49
CA ASP A 41 -18.56 -14.50 -4.43
C ASP A 41 -19.58 -15.65 -4.35
N SER A 42 -19.45 -16.57 -3.38
CA SER A 42 -20.44 -17.63 -3.14
C SER A 42 -21.71 -17.08 -2.48
N GLY A 43 -22.80 -17.85 -2.60
CA GLY A 43 -24.02 -17.60 -1.83
C GLY A 43 -23.74 -17.46 -0.34
N ALA A 44 -24.23 -16.40 0.30
CA ALA A 44 -23.96 -16.19 1.72
C ALA A 44 -24.71 -17.24 2.56
N MET A 45 -23.98 -17.92 3.45
CA MET A 45 -24.55 -18.84 4.45
C MET A 45 -25.12 -18.07 5.66
N PHE A 46 -24.53 -16.91 5.95
CA PHE A 46 -25.10 -15.95 6.89
C PHE A 46 -25.37 -14.66 6.14
N ALA A 47 -26.63 -14.24 6.09
CA ALA A 47 -27.07 -13.04 5.37
C ALA A 47 -27.96 -12.12 6.22
N SER A 48 -28.00 -12.33 7.53
CA SER A 48 -28.75 -11.47 8.47
C SER A 48 -28.24 -10.02 8.54
N LEU A 49 -27.10 -9.70 7.93
CA LEU A 49 -26.66 -8.33 7.68
C LEU A 49 -27.60 -7.58 6.71
N LEU A 50 -28.13 -8.28 5.70
CA LEU A 50 -29.06 -7.75 4.68
C LEU A 50 -30.52 -8.17 4.93
N GLY A 51 -30.76 -8.90 6.02
CA GLY A 51 -32.06 -9.44 6.39
C GLY A 51 -32.25 -9.48 7.90
N ASP A 52 -32.90 -10.53 8.37
CA ASP A 52 -33.06 -10.80 9.80
C ASP A 52 -32.35 -12.09 10.22
N GLU A 53 -32.46 -12.46 11.50
CA GLU A 53 -31.82 -13.66 12.05
C GLU A 53 -32.26 -14.96 11.32
N SER A 54 -33.43 -14.95 10.67
CA SER A 54 -33.92 -16.09 9.87
C SER A 54 -33.16 -16.29 8.56
N ASN A 55 -32.40 -15.29 8.09
CA ASN A 55 -31.50 -15.37 6.92
C ASN A 55 -30.09 -15.88 7.27
N GLY A 56 -29.91 -16.41 8.48
CA GLY A 56 -28.68 -17.07 8.90
C GLY A 56 -27.73 -16.14 9.66
N CYS A 57 -27.24 -16.64 10.80
CA CYS A 57 -26.30 -15.97 11.68
C CYS A 57 -25.71 -16.96 12.70
N TRP A 58 -24.61 -16.57 13.34
CA TRP A 58 -24.08 -17.26 14.51
C TRP A 58 -23.78 -16.30 15.66
N SER A 59 -24.60 -16.33 16.70
CA SER A 59 -24.45 -15.51 17.90
C SER A 59 -23.55 -16.14 18.96
N MET A 60 -22.77 -15.31 19.66
CA MET A 60 -21.98 -15.70 20.84
C MET A 60 -21.85 -14.49 21.77
N HIS A 61 -22.67 -14.43 22.81
CA HIS A 61 -22.72 -13.27 23.70
C HIS A 61 -22.95 -13.67 25.16
N ALA A 62 -22.73 -12.72 26.08
CA ALA A 62 -23.04 -12.93 27.49
C ALA A 62 -24.55 -13.01 27.70
N ALA A 63 -25.01 -13.93 28.56
CA ALA A 63 -26.42 -13.96 28.98
C ALA A 63 -26.84 -12.65 29.68
N ASN A 64 -25.88 -11.96 30.33
CA ASN A 64 -26.09 -10.63 30.88
C ASN A 64 -25.99 -9.55 29.79
N ARG A 65 -27.12 -8.97 29.40
CA ARG A 65 -27.21 -7.87 28.43
C ARG A 65 -26.46 -6.59 28.82
N LYS A 66 -26.09 -6.43 30.10
CA LYS A 66 -25.28 -5.31 30.61
C LYS A 66 -23.76 -5.60 30.60
N ALA A 67 -23.33 -6.72 30.01
CA ALA A 67 -21.91 -7.04 29.89
C ALA A 67 -21.18 -5.95 29.08
N ARG A 68 -20.01 -5.52 29.57
CA ARG A 68 -19.13 -4.63 28.81
C ARG A 68 -18.34 -5.47 27.82
N VAL A 69 -18.37 -5.07 26.55
CA VAL A 69 -17.66 -5.74 25.46
C VAL A 69 -16.61 -4.81 24.87
N THR A 70 -15.40 -5.33 24.67
CA THR A 70 -14.30 -4.67 23.97
C THR A 70 -13.62 -5.68 23.07
N ARG A 71 -13.20 -5.28 21.87
CA ARG A 71 -12.54 -6.19 20.91
C ARG A 71 -11.21 -5.64 20.44
N ARG A 72 -10.34 -6.52 19.96
CA ARG A 72 -9.08 -6.20 19.29
C ARG A 72 -8.69 -7.36 18.39
N TYR A 73 -7.88 -7.09 17.39
CA TYR A 73 -7.15 -8.16 16.72
C TYR A 73 -5.93 -8.57 17.55
N LEU A 74 -5.54 -9.85 17.48
CA LEU A 74 -4.20 -10.24 17.91
C LEU A 74 -3.18 -9.51 17.01
N PRO A 75 -2.12 -8.90 17.58
CA PRO A 75 -1.14 -8.14 16.82
C PRO A 75 -0.59 -8.94 15.63
N GLY A 76 -0.53 -8.30 14.45
CA GLY A 76 -0.03 -8.95 13.23
C GLY A 76 -0.97 -9.99 12.62
N THR A 77 -2.27 -10.04 12.98
CA THR A 77 -3.18 -11.07 12.48
C THR A 77 -4.58 -10.59 12.10
N MET A 78 -5.35 -11.50 11.49
CA MET A 78 -6.80 -11.40 11.30
C MET A 78 -7.58 -12.23 12.35
N VAL A 79 -6.97 -12.57 13.49
CA VAL A 79 -7.63 -13.26 14.60
C VAL A 79 -8.24 -12.22 15.55
N LEU A 80 -9.55 -12.32 15.80
CA LEU A 80 -10.29 -11.36 16.61
C LEU A 80 -10.48 -11.86 18.04
N GLU A 81 -10.07 -11.08 19.04
CA GLU A 81 -10.41 -11.30 20.45
C GLU A 81 -11.53 -10.35 20.89
N THR A 82 -12.66 -10.89 21.31
CA THR A 82 -13.76 -10.16 21.96
C THR A 82 -13.76 -10.45 23.46
N THR A 83 -13.40 -9.45 24.27
CA THR A 83 -13.43 -9.55 25.73
C THR A 83 -14.79 -9.14 26.28
N ILE A 84 -15.41 -10.05 27.01
CA ILE A 84 -16.69 -9.89 27.70
C ILE A 84 -16.42 -9.72 29.20
N ARG A 85 -16.91 -8.63 29.81
CA ARG A 85 -16.80 -8.38 31.25
C ARG A 85 -18.18 -8.23 31.89
N THR A 86 -18.39 -8.99 32.97
CA THR A 86 -19.58 -8.94 33.82
C THR A 86 -19.19 -8.68 35.27
N ALA A 87 -20.17 -8.46 36.15
CA ALA A 87 -19.92 -8.38 37.59
C ALA A 87 -19.36 -9.69 38.19
N LYS A 88 -19.65 -10.84 37.56
CA LYS A 88 -19.26 -12.17 38.06
C LYS A 88 -17.93 -12.69 37.50
N GLY A 89 -17.39 -12.05 36.46
CA GLY A 89 -16.21 -12.54 35.78
C GLY A 89 -15.93 -11.90 34.43
N SER A 90 -14.91 -12.41 33.74
CA SER A 90 -14.56 -12.03 32.37
C SER A 90 -14.19 -13.24 31.53
N ALA A 91 -14.59 -13.21 30.25
CA ALA A 91 -14.27 -14.22 29.26
C ALA A 91 -13.76 -13.56 27.97
N ILE A 92 -13.05 -14.32 27.14
CA ILE A 92 -12.59 -13.91 25.81
C ILE A 92 -13.16 -14.88 24.80
N VAL A 93 -13.80 -14.36 23.76
CA VAL A 93 -14.15 -15.11 22.54
C VAL A 93 -13.08 -14.82 21.50
N THR A 94 -12.46 -15.87 20.96
CA THR A 94 -11.48 -15.76 19.87
C THR A 94 -12.12 -16.30 18.60
N ASP A 95 -12.34 -15.44 17.61
CA ASP A 95 -12.94 -15.76 16.32
C ASP A 95 -11.88 -15.69 15.22
N PHE A 96 -11.77 -16.73 14.39
CA PHE A 96 -10.85 -16.77 13.26
C PHE A 96 -11.27 -17.78 12.19
N MET A 97 -10.70 -17.62 11.00
CA MET A 97 -10.83 -18.57 9.90
C MET A 97 -9.43 -19.04 9.49
N PRO A 98 -9.09 -20.32 9.66
CA PRO A 98 -7.82 -20.86 9.17
C PRO A 98 -7.86 -20.98 7.63
N LYS A 99 -6.68 -21.12 7.02
CA LYS A 99 -6.59 -21.45 5.59
C LYS A 99 -7.30 -22.79 5.31
N PRO A 100 -8.00 -22.90 4.17
CA PRO A 100 -8.63 -24.16 3.77
C PRO A 100 -7.61 -25.28 3.61
N THR A 101 -8.07 -26.51 3.84
CA THR A 101 -7.29 -27.72 3.58
C THR A 101 -7.23 -28.04 2.09
N GLN A 102 -6.30 -28.91 1.70
CA GLN A 102 -6.15 -29.35 0.31
C GLN A 102 -7.38 -30.10 -0.22
N ASP A 103 -8.19 -30.70 0.66
CA ASP A 103 -9.47 -31.33 0.30
C ASP A 103 -10.63 -30.32 0.09
N GLY A 104 -10.37 -29.02 0.24
CA GLY A 104 -11.35 -27.97 0.05
C GLY A 104 -12.25 -27.71 1.26
N THR A 105 -11.87 -28.15 2.47
CA THR A 105 -12.61 -27.82 3.69
C THR A 105 -12.33 -26.39 4.14
N HIS A 106 -13.40 -25.63 4.39
CA HIS A 106 -13.32 -24.28 4.95
C HIS A 106 -13.82 -24.29 6.39
N GLU A 107 -13.15 -23.56 7.28
CA GLU A 107 -13.49 -23.58 8.70
C GLU A 107 -13.71 -22.17 9.26
N LEU A 108 -14.63 -22.08 10.21
CA LEU A 108 -14.81 -20.95 11.10
C LEU A 108 -14.76 -21.46 12.54
N VAL A 109 -13.81 -20.93 13.32
CA VAL A 109 -13.53 -21.40 14.68
C VAL A 109 -13.82 -20.29 15.68
N ARG A 110 -14.50 -20.65 16.77
CA ARG A 110 -14.82 -19.78 17.91
C ARG A 110 -14.35 -20.44 19.20
N ILE A 111 -13.44 -19.81 19.93
CA ILE A 111 -12.92 -20.33 21.21
C ILE A 111 -13.31 -19.38 22.35
N VAL A 112 -14.06 -19.88 23.32
CA VAL A 112 -14.48 -19.14 24.51
C VAL A 112 -13.62 -19.54 25.69
N ARG A 113 -12.80 -18.62 26.20
CA ARG A 113 -11.90 -18.82 27.36
C ARG A 113 -12.35 -17.98 28.55
N GLY A 114 -12.52 -18.61 29.71
CA GLY A 114 -12.75 -17.91 30.97
C GLY A 114 -11.45 -17.36 31.52
N VAL A 115 -11.43 -16.06 31.84
CA VAL A 115 -10.22 -15.36 32.34
C VAL A 115 -10.29 -15.16 33.85
N ARG A 116 -11.45 -14.78 34.38
CA ARG A 116 -11.65 -14.53 35.82
C ARG A 116 -13.09 -14.86 36.18
N GLY A 117 -13.29 -15.45 37.37
CA GLY A 117 -14.62 -15.76 37.88
C GLY A 117 -15.39 -16.68 36.93
N THR A 118 -16.70 -16.47 36.83
CA THR A 118 -17.59 -17.26 35.98
C THR A 118 -18.44 -16.34 35.12
N VAL A 119 -18.50 -16.61 33.82
CA VAL A 119 -19.33 -15.87 32.87
C VAL A 119 -20.33 -16.84 32.25
N ALA A 120 -21.62 -16.49 32.30
CA ALA A 120 -22.68 -17.18 31.59
C ALA A 120 -22.79 -16.61 30.16
N LEU A 121 -22.81 -17.50 29.17
CA LEU A 121 -22.90 -17.17 27.75
C LEU A 121 -24.07 -17.91 27.10
N HIS A 122 -24.49 -17.36 25.98
CA HIS A 122 -25.46 -17.96 25.07
C HIS A 122 -24.87 -17.99 23.67
N THR A 123 -25.10 -19.09 22.96
CA THR A 123 -24.84 -19.19 21.52
C THR A 123 -26.07 -19.73 20.82
N GLU A 124 -26.37 -19.17 19.65
CA GLU A 124 -27.38 -19.66 18.74
C GLU A 124 -26.86 -19.59 17.30
N LEU A 125 -26.99 -20.69 16.58
CA LEU A 125 -26.59 -20.85 15.19
C LEU A 125 -27.83 -21.13 14.33
N ARG A 126 -28.01 -20.33 13.27
CA ARG A 126 -29.00 -20.52 12.22
C ARG A 126 -28.27 -20.66 10.88
N ILE A 127 -28.31 -21.85 10.31
CA ILE A 127 -27.67 -22.15 9.01
C ILE A 127 -28.69 -21.92 7.90
N ARG A 128 -28.37 -21.07 6.92
CA ARG A 128 -29.19 -20.86 5.72
C ARG A 128 -28.30 -20.63 4.50
N PHE A 129 -28.39 -21.49 3.51
CA PHE A 129 -27.57 -21.31 2.30
C PHE A 129 -28.24 -20.33 1.33
N ASN A 130 -27.46 -19.86 0.34
CA ASN A 130 -27.88 -18.96 -0.73
C ASN A 130 -28.66 -17.72 -0.24
N TYR A 131 -28.03 -16.91 0.62
CA TYR A 131 -28.57 -15.65 1.13
C TYR A 131 -29.90 -15.80 1.90
N GLY A 132 -30.05 -16.88 2.65
CA GLY A 132 -31.27 -17.13 3.41
C GLY A 132 -32.34 -17.92 2.67
N GLU A 133 -32.18 -18.19 1.37
CA GLU A 133 -33.20 -18.85 0.55
C GLU A 133 -33.35 -20.34 0.89
N TRP A 134 -32.23 -21.03 1.16
CA TRP A 134 -32.24 -22.49 1.34
C TRP A 134 -32.11 -22.87 2.81
N CYS A 135 -33.18 -23.47 3.36
CA CYS A 135 -33.14 -24.10 4.67
C CYS A 135 -32.59 -25.54 4.55
N PRO A 136 -31.48 -25.88 5.22
CA PRO A 136 -30.86 -27.19 5.08
C PRO A 136 -31.57 -28.30 5.86
N TRP A 137 -31.33 -29.54 5.43
CA TRP A 137 -31.66 -30.73 6.21
C TRP A 137 -30.63 -30.89 7.31
N VAL A 138 -31.08 -30.92 8.57
CA VAL A 138 -30.20 -31.01 9.74
C VAL A 138 -30.28 -32.39 10.38
N ARG A 139 -29.12 -33.02 10.60
CA ARG A 139 -28.98 -34.31 11.28
C ARG A 139 -27.94 -34.21 12.40
N ARG A 140 -28.07 -35.05 13.42
CA ARG A 140 -27.05 -35.20 14.46
C ARG A 140 -26.37 -36.56 14.33
N ARG A 141 -25.05 -36.58 14.35
CA ARG A 141 -24.24 -37.80 14.33
C ARG A 141 -22.99 -37.58 15.18
N GLU A 142 -22.70 -38.53 16.07
CA GLU A 142 -21.48 -38.53 16.90
C GLU A 142 -21.28 -37.20 17.66
N GLY A 143 -22.37 -36.61 18.17
CA GLY A 143 -22.37 -35.34 18.91
C GLY A 143 -22.34 -34.07 18.04
N ALA A 144 -21.95 -34.17 16.77
CA ALA A 144 -21.90 -33.07 15.81
C ALA A 144 -23.23 -32.87 15.07
N ILE A 145 -23.43 -31.65 14.58
CA ILE A 145 -24.55 -31.28 13.71
C ILE A 145 -24.08 -31.30 12.26
N TYR A 146 -24.87 -31.89 11.38
CA TYR A 146 -24.63 -31.91 9.94
C TYR A 146 -25.81 -31.22 9.25
N ALA A 147 -25.53 -30.24 8.40
CA ALA A 147 -26.53 -29.50 7.63
C ALA A 147 -26.19 -29.57 6.14
N VAL A 148 -27.15 -29.93 5.30
CA VAL A 148 -26.94 -30.08 3.84
C VAL A 148 -28.07 -29.42 3.06
N ALA A 149 -27.73 -28.62 2.04
CA ALA A 149 -28.63 -28.20 0.98
C ALA A 149 -27.86 -27.90 -0.31
N GLY A 150 -28.32 -28.41 -1.45
CA GLY A 150 -27.68 -28.14 -2.75
C GLY A 150 -26.20 -28.56 -2.75
N PRO A 151 -25.26 -27.68 -3.18
CA PRO A 151 -23.84 -27.99 -3.21
C PRO A 151 -23.16 -27.93 -1.83
N ASP A 152 -23.87 -27.44 -0.81
CA ASP A 152 -23.28 -27.09 0.49
C ASP A 152 -23.57 -28.15 1.55
N ALA A 153 -22.51 -28.57 2.25
CA ALA A 153 -22.61 -29.29 3.51
C ALA A 153 -21.77 -28.62 4.59
N VAL A 154 -22.30 -28.62 5.81
CA VAL A 154 -21.64 -28.07 6.99
C VAL A 154 -21.68 -29.09 8.12
N ARG A 155 -20.54 -29.28 8.79
CA ARG A 155 -20.45 -29.94 10.09
C ARG A 155 -20.17 -28.90 11.18
N VAL A 156 -20.91 -28.98 12.29
CA VAL A 156 -20.69 -28.15 13.47
C VAL A 156 -20.34 -29.02 14.66
N THR A 157 -19.16 -28.81 15.21
CA THR A 157 -18.70 -29.40 16.46
C THR A 157 -18.72 -28.37 17.58
N SER A 158 -19.09 -28.79 18.78
CA SER A 158 -19.29 -27.90 19.91
C SER A 158 -18.79 -28.57 21.19
N GLY A 159 -18.03 -27.83 22.00
CA GLY A 159 -17.60 -28.27 23.32
C GLY A 159 -18.71 -28.32 24.36
N VAL A 160 -19.93 -27.87 24.03
CA VAL A 160 -21.14 -28.00 24.85
C VAL A 160 -22.29 -28.62 24.05
N PRO A 161 -23.23 -29.35 24.70
CA PRO A 161 -24.39 -29.88 24.00
C PRO A 161 -25.26 -28.77 23.43
N LEU A 162 -25.48 -28.80 22.11
CA LEU A 162 -26.45 -27.93 21.42
C LEU A 162 -27.85 -28.55 21.43
N ILE A 163 -28.87 -27.72 21.61
CA ILE A 163 -30.29 -28.06 21.51
C ILE A 163 -30.81 -27.53 20.17
N ASN A 164 -31.54 -28.37 19.42
CA ASN A 164 -32.09 -27.99 18.11
C ASN A 164 -33.58 -27.70 18.24
N GLU A 165 -33.96 -26.44 18.09
CA GLU A 165 -35.34 -25.96 18.14
C GLU A 165 -35.54 -24.81 17.16
N ASN A 166 -36.74 -24.70 16.56
CA ASN A 166 -37.11 -23.58 15.69
C ASN A 166 -36.10 -23.29 14.57
N LEU A 167 -35.61 -24.35 13.91
CA LEU A 167 -34.62 -24.30 12.83
C LEU A 167 -33.30 -23.59 13.23
N ALA A 168 -32.95 -23.67 14.52
CA ALA A 168 -31.72 -23.16 15.12
C ALA A 168 -31.10 -24.19 16.07
N SER A 169 -29.81 -24.02 16.33
CA SER A 169 -29.06 -24.81 17.30
C SER A 169 -28.48 -23.88 18.36
N SER A 170 -28.88 -24.04 19.62
CA SER A 170 -28.51 -23.13 20.70
C SER A 170 -27.98 -23.85 21.94
N ALA A 171 -27.25 -23.10 22.77
CA ALA A 171 -26.85 -23.53 24.10
C ALA A 171 -26.70 -22.34 25.05
N GLU A 172 -27.10 -22.55 26.30
CA GLU A 172 -26.69 -21.75 27.44
C GLU A 172 -25.59 -22.50 28.20
N PHE A 173 -24.49 -21.82 28.47
CA PHE A 173 -23.36 -22.44 29.17
C PHE A 173 -22.60 -21.41 30.01
N SER A 174 -21.71 -21.88 30.87
CA SER A 174 -20.82 -21.02 31.65
C SER A 174 -19.37 -21.44 31.45
N VAL A 175 -18.49 -20.45 31.48
CA VAL A 175 -17.04 -20.66 31.45
C VAL A 175 -16.43 -20.07 32.72
N THR A 176 -15.64 -20.87 33.43
CA THR A 176 -14.88 -20.44 34.61
C THR A 176 -13.44 -20.10 34.25
N ALA A 177 -12.74 -19.37 35.11
CA ALA A 177 -11.34 -19.04 34.92
C ALA A 177 -10.48 -20.29 34.60
N GLY A 178 -9.74 -20.25 33.49
CA GLY A 178 -8.89 -21.34 33.01
C GLY A 178 -9.59 -22.36 32.12
N GLN A 179 -10.94 -22.39 32.08
CA GLN A 179 -11.67 -23.22 31.13
C GLN A 179 -11.66 -22.59 29.73
N ALA A 180 -11.63 -23.44 28.70
CA ALA A 180 -11.77 -23.04 27.32
C ALA A 180 -12.68 -24.04 26.57
N ILE A 181 -13.61 -23.50 25.78
CA ILE A 181 -14.62 -24.25 25.03
C ILE A 181 -14.54 -23.81 23.57
N ALA A 182 -14.34 -24.76 22.66
CA ALA A 182 -14.26 -24.50 21.24
C ALA A 182 -15.55 -24.89 20.51
N PHE A 183 -15.84 -24.14 19.46
CA PHE A 183 -16.88 -24.42 18.48
C PHE A 183 -16.25 -24.31 17.10
N CYS A 184 -16.51 -25.28 16.23
CA CYS A 184 -15.99 -25.27 14.86
C CYS A 184 -17.14 -25.51 13.90
N LEU A 185 -17.20 -24.69 12.85
CA LEU A 185 -18.04 -24.86 11.68
C LEU A 185 -17.13 -25.21 10.51
N GLU A 186 -17.38 -26.36 9.88
CA GLU A 186 -16.59 -26.91 8.78
C GLU A 186 -17.50 -27.05 7.56
N TRP A 187 -17.26 -26.28 6.51
CA TRP A 187 -17.94 -26.40 5.22
C TRP A 187 -17.15 -27.31 4.28
N PHE A 188 -17.86 -28.15 3.54
CA PHE A 188 -17.31 -29.02 2.49
C PHE A 188 -18.38 -29.26 1.40
N PRO A 189 -17.99 -29.66 0.17
CA PRO A 189 -18.94 -30.00 -0.87
C PRO A 189 -19.88 -31.14 -0.43
N SER A 190 -21.19 -30.97 -0.64
CA SER A 190 -22.22 -31.87 -0.11
C SER A 190 -22.17 -33.32 -0.60
N HIS A 191 -21.47 -33.57 -1.71
CA HIS A 191 -21.30 -34.88 -2.32
C HIS A 191 -20.02 -35.60 -1.87
N LEU A 192 -19.23 -34.98 -0.98
CA LEU A 192 -18.01 -35.56 -0.40
C LEU A 192 -18.26 -36.03 1.03
N GLU A 193 -17.38 -36.92 1.50
CA GLU A 193 -17.39 -37.38 2.89
C GLU A 193 -16.98 -36.24 3.84
N PRO A 194 -17.52 -36.21 5.07
CA PRO A 194 -17.10 -35.24 6.07
C PRO A 194 -15.59 -35.30 6.34
N PRO A 195 -14.92 -34.14 6.45
CA PRO A 195 -13.47 -34.09 6.65
C PRO A 195 -13.04 -34.64 8.01
N ILE A 196 -11.75 -34.89 8.21
CA ILE A 196 -11.22 -35.22 9.54
C ILE A 196 -11.20 -33.95 10.39
N THR A 197 -11.82 -34.01 11.57
CA THR A 197 -11.87 -32.86 12.48
C THR A 197 -10.48 -32.49 12.97
N ARG A 198 -10.15 -31.20 12.88
CA ARG A 198 -8.87 -30.64 13.35
C ARG A 198 -9.03 -30.03 14.74
N ASP A 199 -7.97 -30.10 15.55
CA ASP A 199 -7.96 -29.47 16.87
C ASP A 199 -7.97 -27.94 16.76
N ALA A 200 -8.97 -27.30 17.39
CA ALA A 200 -9.21 -25.86 17.33
C ALA A 200 -8.03 -25.03 17.87
N TYR A 201 -7.36 -25.50 18.93
CA TYR A 201 -6.23 -24.78 19.53
C TYR A 201 -4.98 -24.83 18.64
N SER A 202 -4.75 -25.99 18.02
CA SER A 202 -3.70 -26.16 17.01
C SER A 202 -3.96 -25.30 15.77
N LEU A 203 -5.23 -25.15 15.35
CA LEU A 203 -5.60 -24.22 14.27
C LEU A 203 -5.30 -22.77 14.64
N LEU A 204 -5.68 -22.33 15.85
CA LEU A 204 -5.39 -20.98 16.33
C LEU A 204 -3.88 -20.68 16.30
N ALA A 205 -3.06 -21.60 16.78
CA ALA A 205 -1.60 -21.45 16.80
C ALA A 205 -1.03 -21.33 15.37
N ARG A 206 -1.46 -22.19 14.44
CA ARG A 206 -1.03 -22.14 13.04
C ARG A 206 -1.47 -20.87 12.34
N THR A 207 -2.75 -20.51 12.43
CA THR A 207 -3.29 -19.29 11.82
C THR A 207 -2.58 -18.05 12.32
N THR A 208 -2.29 -17.97 13.63
CA THR A 208 -1.52 -16.85 14.21
C THR A 208 -0.11 -16.80 13.63
N ALA A 209 0.59 -17.93 13.57
CA ALA A 209 1.95 -18.00 13.04
C ALA A 209 2.03 -17.61 11.55
N GLU A 210 1.09 -18.07 10.73
CA GLU A 210 1.01 -17.75 9.30
C GLU A 210 0.79 -16.25 9.07
N TRP A 211 -0.14 -15.65 9.79
CA TRP A 211 -0.38 -14.21 9.71
C TRP A 211 0.84 -13.40 10.18
N CYS A 212 1.43 -13.73 11.33
CA CYS A 212 2.61 -13.04 11.82
C CYS A 212 3.78 -13.14 10.82
N ALA A 213 4.04 -14.34 10.29
CA ALA A 213 5.08 -14.56 9.30
C ALA A 213 4.87 -13.71 8.03
N TRP A 214 3.61 -13.52 7.62
CA TRP A 214 3.29 -12.62 6.54
C TRP A 214 3.58 -11.16 6.92
N THR A 215 3.07 -10.69 8.07
CA THR A 215 3.20 -9.29 8.51
C THR A 215 4.61 -8.84 8.83
N ASP A 216 5.47 -9.77 9.27
CA ASP A 216 6.85 -9.49 9.64
C ASP A 216 7.69 -9.01 8.43
N ARG A 217 7.18 -9.21 7.21
CA ARG A 217 7.79 -8.74 5.97
C ARG A 217 7.52 -7.26 5.66
N CYS A 218 6.64 -6.60 6.42
CA CYS A 218 6.25 -5.21 6.19
C CYS A 218 7.46 -4.26 6.23
N GLY A 219 7.76 -3.64 5.09
CA GLY A 219 8.87 -2.70 4.91
C GLY A 219 8.58 -1.27 5.36
N TYR A 220 7.35 -0.93 5.78
CA TYR A 220 6.99 0.42 6.19
C TYR A 220 7.40 0.73 7.63
N ASP A 221 8.26 1.73 7.85
CA ASP A 221 8.81 2.13 9.14
C ASP A 221 8.43 3.56 9.59
N GLY A 222 7.42 4.17 8.93
CA GLY A 222 6.95 5.53 9.22
C GLY A 222 6.07 5.68 10.47
N GLU A 223 5.65 6.93 10.75
CA GLU A 223 4.85 7.35 11.93
C GLU A 223 3.56 6.53 12.12
N PHE A 224 2.96 6.04 11.02
CA PHE A 224 1.63 5.41 11.01
C PHE A 224 1.69 3.89 10.85
N ARG A 225 2.73 3.24 11.39
CA ARG A 225 3.02 1.81 11.13
C ARG A 225 1.88 0.87 11.51
N ASP A 226 1.18 1.15 12.61
CA ASP A 226 0.08 0.29 13.07
C ASP A 226 -1.13 0.40 12.14
N ASP A 227 -1.48 1.62 11.68
CA ASP A 227 -2.59 1.86 10.74
C ASP A 227 -2.31 1.23 9.36
N VAL A 228 -1.07 1.37 8.89
CA VAL A 228 -0.59 0.79 7.62
C VAL A 228 -0.60 -0.74 7.72
N THR A 229 -0.03 -1.31 8.78
CA THR A 229 -0.03 -2.77 9.02
C THR A 229 -1.46 -3.30 9.09
N ARG A 230 -2.37 -2.60 9.78
CA ARG A 230 -3.77 -3.04 9.86
C ARG A 230 -4.43 -3.06 8.49
N SER A 231 -4.25 -2.01 7.70
CA SER A 231 -4.80 -1.91 6.34
C SER A 231 -4.21 -2.94 5.37
N LEU A 232 -2.90 -3.19 5.44
CA LEU A 232 -2.24 -4.23 4.65
C LEU A 232 -2.80 -5.62 4.94
N LEU A 233 -3.01 -5.94 6.21
CA LEU A 233 -3.65 -7.19 6.63
C LEU A 233 -5.09 -7.30 6.11
N THR A 234 -5.85 -6.21 6.10
CA THR A 234 -7.19 -6.17 5.49
C THR A 234 -7.11 -6.47 4.00
N LEU A 235 -6.22 -5.80 3.25
CA LEU A 235 -6.04 -6.06 1.81
C LEU A 235 -5.63 -7.50 1.54
N LYS A 236 -4.74 -8.07 2.36
CA LYS A 236 -4.39 -9.49 2.26
C LYS A 236 -5.59 -10.39 2.52
N ALA A 237 -6.42 -10.08 3.52
CA ALA A 237 -7.63 -10.84 3.81
C ALA A 237 -8.69 -10.74 2.70
N LEU A 238 -8.64 -9.70 1.85
CA LEU A 238 -9.46 -9.53 0.65
C LEU A 238 -8.82 -10.11 -0.63
N THR A 239 -7.58 -10.61 -0.54
CA THR A 239 -6.91 -11.30 -1.64
C THR A 239 -7.33 -12.76 -1.67
N TYR A 240 -7.93 -13.18 -2.78
CA TYR A 240 -8.29 -14.57 -3.05
C TYR A 240 -7.03 -15.35 -3.47
N GLU A 241 -6.37 -15.95 -2.47
CA GLU A 241 -5.09 -16.65 -2.60
C GLU A 241 -5.03 -17.70 -3.72
N PRO A 242 -6.09 -18.49 -4.01
CA PRO A 242 -6.01 -19.51 -5.06
C PRO A 242 -5.73 -18.97 -6.46
N SER A 243 -6.14 -17.73 -6.74
CA SER A 243 -6.04 -17.16 -8.08
C SER A 243 -5.16 -15.91 -8.13
N GLY A 244 -5.07 -15.14 -7.05
CA GLY A 244 -4.47 -13.80 -7.01
C GLY A 244 -5.46 -12.64 -7.22
N GLY A 245 -6.75 -12.94 -7.45
CA GLY A 245 -7.80 -11.92 -7.56
C GLY A 245 -8.06 -11.21 -6.24
N ILE A 246 -8.38 -9.92 -6.27
CA ILE A 246 -8.56 -9.09 -5.07
C ILE A 246 -9.96 -8.51 -5.09
N VAL A 247 -10.79 -8.79 -4.08
CA VAL A 247 -12.16 -8.25 -4.03
C VAL A 247 -12.16 -6.78 -3.60
N ALA A 248 -13.07 -5.99 -4.15
CA ALA A 248 -13.27 -4.61 -3.72
C ALA A 248 -13.79 -4.53 -2.27
N ALA A 249 -14.65 -5.48 -1.87
CA ALA A 249 -15.07 -5.73 -0.49
C ALA A 249 -15.61 -7.16 -0.34
N PRO A 250 -15.71 -7.73 0.87
CA PRO A 250 -16.25 -9.07 1.07
C PRO A 250 -17.79 -9.08 1.13
N THR A 251 -18.45 -7.92 0.97
CA THR A 251 -19.90 -7.73 1.10
C THR A 251 -20.56 -7.31 -0.20
N THR A 252 -21.89 -7.41 -0.22
CA THR A 252 -22.75 -6.82 -1.25
C THR A 252 -23.82 -5.95 -0.60
N SER A 253 -24.34 -4.99 -1.37
CA SER A 253 -25.61 -4.29 -1.14
C SER A 253 -25.70 -3.55 0.19
N LEU A 254 -24.55 -3.17 0.77
CA LEU A 254 -24.54 -2.15 1.80
C LEU A 254 -24.72 -0.77 1.14
N PRO A 255 -25.62 0.08 1.66
CA PRO A 255 -26.06 1.27 0.95
C PRO A 255 -25.08 2.44 1.05
N GLU A 256 -24.85 3.15 -0.06
CA GLU A 256 -24.23 4.50 -0.07
C GLU A 256 -25.11 5.54 0.66
N HIS A 257 -26.41 5.29 0.76
CA HIS A 257 -27.35 6.09 1.54
C HIS A 257 -28.47 5.18 2.08
N PRO A 258 -28.68 5.05 3.40
CA PRO A 258 -29.72 4.18 3.96
C PRO A 258 -31.12 4.50 3.40
N GLY A 259 -31.86 3.46 3.00
CA GLY A 259 -33.14 3.56 2.29
C GLY A 259 -33.01 3.89 0.80
N GLY A 260 -31.80 4.13 0.30
CA GLY A 260 -31.50 4.43 -1.10
C GLY A 260 -31.32 3.19 -1.98
N GLN A 261 -31.17 3.44 -3.29
CA GLN A 261 -31.06 2.42 -4.33
C GLN A 261 -29.61 2.06 -4.75
N ARG A 262 -28.63 2.74 -4.16
CA ARG A 262 -27.19 2.60 -4.44
C ARG A 262 -26.58 1.49 -3.58
N ASN A 263 -26.91 0.26 -3.95
CA ASN A 263 -26.57 -0.96 -3.22
C ASN A 263 -25.98 -1.95 -4.23
N TRP A 264 -24.66 -2.17 -4.19
CA TRP A 264 -23.90 -2.91 -5.22
C TRP A 264 -23.13 -4.09 -4.65
N ASP A 265 -22.85 -5.09 -5.47
CA ASP A 265 -22.02 -6.24 -5.10
C ASP A 265 -20.54 -5.99 -5.39
N TYR A 266 -19.72 -5.99 -4.34
CA TYR A 266 -18.29 -5.65 -4.40
C TYR A 266 -17.36 -6.86 -4.25
N ARG A 267 -17.93 -8.08 -4.30
CA ARG A 267 -17.19 -9.34 -4.08
C ARG A 267 -16.41 -9.82 -5.32
N TYR A 268 -16.11 -8.90 -6.24
CA TYR A 268 -15.46 -9.15 -7.52
C TYR A 268 -14.14 -8.38 -7.64
N CYS A 269 -13.33 -8.75 -8.62
CA CYS A 269 -12.02 -8.15 -8.86
C CYS A 269 -12.11 -7.06 -9.93
N TRP A 270 -12.10 -5.79 -9.50
CA TRP A 270 -11.95 -4.63 -10.38
C TRP A 270 -10.49 -4.49 -10.80
N LEU A 271 -10.26 -4.31 -12.10
CA LEU A 271 -8.90 -4.15 -12.62
C LEU A 271 -8.20 -2.93 -12.02
N ARG A 272 -8.94 -1.82 -11.87
CA ARG A 272 -8.45 -0.59 -11.25
C ARG A 272 -8.06 -0.82 -9.79
N ASP A 273 -8.99 -1.28 -8.96
CA ASP A 273 -8.78 -1.46 -7.52
C ASP A 273 -7.65 -2.45 -7.23
N ALA A 274 -7.56 -3.52 -8.02
CA ALA A 274 -6.49 -4.49 -7.88
C ALA A 274 -5.14 -3.92 -8.32
N ALA A 275 -5.08 -3.17 -9.43
CA ALA A 275 -3.88 -2.44 -9.84
C ALA A 275 -3.40 -1.47 -8.75
N LEU A 276 -4.32 -0.72 -8.14
CA LEU A 276 -4.04 0.20 -7.04
C LEU A 276 -3.57 -0.52 -5.76
N THR A 277 -4.13 -1.70 -5.50
CA THR A 277 -3.73 -2.56 -4.37
C THR A 277 -2.28 -3.01 -4.54
N LEU A 278 -1.86 -3.33 -5.77
CA LEU A 278 -0.47 -3.72 -6.01
C LEU A 278 0.52 -2.62 -5.68
N TYR A 279 0.21 -1.36 -5.97
CA TYR A 279 1.06 -0.24 -5.56
C TYR A 279 1.25 -0.19 -4.04
N ALA A 280 0.16 -0.32 -3.29
CA ALA A 280 0.19 -0.31 -1.83
C ALA A 280 1.01 -1.49 -1.26
N LEU A 281 0.87 -2.68 -1.85
CA LEU A 281 1.59 -3.89 -1.45
C LEU A 281 3.08 -3.81 -1.81
N ILE A 282 3.42 -3.47 -3.05
CA ILE A 282 4.80 -3.29 -3.53
C ILE A 282 5.53 -2.24 -2.71
N GLY A 283 4.91 -1.06 -2.52
CA GLY A 283 5.50 0.02 -1.72
C GLY A 283 5.75 -0.38 -0.26
N SER A 284 5.04 -1.40 0.23
CA SER A 284 5.18 -1.93 1.59
C SER A 284 6.03 -3.21 1.66
N GLY A 285 6.64 -3.67 0.56
CA GLY A 285 7.53 -4.83 0.52
C GLY A 285 6.88 -6.18 0.14
N TYR A 286 5.60 -6.18 -0.24
CA TYR A 286 4.82 -7.38 -0.57
C TYR A 286 4.76 -7.61 -2.08
N ILE A 287 5.81 -8.22 -2.63
CA ILE A 287 6.00 -8.41 -4.08
C ILE A 287 5.31 -9.69 -4.58
N GLU A 288 5.12 -10.70 -3.72
CA GLU A 288 4.51 -11.99 -4.10
C GLU A 288 3.06 -11.81 -4.55
N GLU A 289 2.26 -11.04 -3.80
CA GLU A 289 0.87 -10.75 -4.15
C GLU A 289 0.75 -10.05 -5.52
N ALA A 290 1.71 -9.19 -5.87
CA ALA A 290 1.79 -8.57 -7.20
C ALA A 290 2.09 -9.58 -8.31
N SER A 291 2.93 -10.58 -8.03
CA SER A 291 3.18 -11.69 -8.95
C SER A 291 1.91 -12.48 -9.22
N ASP A 292 1.16 -12.84 -8.18
CA ASP A 292 -0.03 -13.67 -8.29
C ASP A 292 -1.15 -12.96 -9.04
N TRP A 293 -1.40 -11.68 -8.71
CA TRP A 293 -2.36 -10.87 -9.45
C TRP A 293 -2.00 -10.70 -10.91
N ARG A 294 -0.72 -10.49 -11.24
CA ARG A 294 -0.29 -10.41 -12.64
C ARG A 294 -0.66 -11.68 -13.40
N TRP A 295 -0.41 -12.85 -12.81
CA TRP A 295 -0.76 -14.12 -13.44
C TRP A 295 -2.27 -14.33 -13.51
N TRP A 296 -3.01 -13.87 -12.51
CA TRP A 296 -4.47 -13.80 -12.56
C TRP A 296 -4.95 -12.99 -13.76
N LEU A 297 -4.44 -11.78 -13.92
CA LEU A 297 -4.84 -10.87 -14.99
C LEU A 297 -4.56 -11.48 -16.36
N MET A 298 -3.37 -12.05 -16.56
CA MET A 298 -3.00 -12.74 -17.81
C MET A 298 -3.98 -13.88 -18.16
N ARG A 299 -4.53 -14.59 -17.16
CA ARG A 299 -5.55 -15.63 -17.40
C ARG A 299 -6.92 -15.04 -17.70
N ALA A 300 -7.35 -14.04 -16.93
CA ALA A 300 -8.66 -13.39 -17.09
C ALA A 300 -8.84 -12.74 -18.48
N VAL A 301 -7.77 -12.12 -18.99
CA VAL A 301 -7.74 -11.40 -20.29
C VAL A 301 -7.25 -12.27 -21.45
N GLY A 302 -6.96 -13.55 -21.21
CA GLY A 302 -6.51 -14.47 -22.25
C GLY A 302 -7.45 -14.51 -23.45
N GLY A 303 -6.90 -14.59 -24.67
CA GLY A 303 -7.65 -14.59 -25.92
C GLY A 303 -7.51 -13.28 -26.70
N SER A 304 -8.35 -12.29 -26.40
CA SER A 304 -8.35 -10.98 -27.06
C SER A 304 -8.36 -9.84 -26.05
N PRO A 305 -7.33 -8.96 -26.05
CA PRO A 305 -7.33 -7.73 -25.27
C PRO A 305 -8.50 -6.80 -25.57
N GLU A 306 -9.15 -6.99 -26.73
CA GLU A 306 -10.36 -6.25 -27.11
C GLU A 306 -11.56 -6.51 -26.19
N GLU A 307 -11.51 -7.61 -25.45
CA GLU A 307 -12.54 -8.08 -24.51
C GLU A 307 -12.18 -7.76 -23.05
N LEU A 308 -11.30 -6.77 -22.82
CA LEU A 308 -11.01 -6.27 -21.48
C LEU A 308 -12.28 -5.72 -20.84
N GLN A 309 -12.64 -6.24 -19.67
CA GLN A 309 -13.77 -5.79 -18.86
C GLN A 309 -13.25 -5.00 -17.67
N VAL A 310 -14.10 -4.15 -17.09
CA VAL A 310 -13.77 -3.40 -15.87
C VAL A 310 -13.48 -4.32 -14.68
N MET A 311 -14.21 -5.44 -14.60
CA MET A 311 -14.16 -6.34 -13.45
C MET A 311 -14.41 -7.79 -13.88
N TYR A 312 -13.98 -8.73 -13.04
CA TYR A 312 -14.10 -10.18 -13.25
C TYR A 312 -14.41 -10.91 -11.94
N GLY A 313 -14.92 -12.14 -12.06
CA GLY A 313 -14.99 -13.08 -10.95
C GLY A 313 -13.62 -13.47 -10.42
N LEU A 314 -13.57 -14.15 -9.27
CA LEU A 314 -12.30 -14.42 -8.58
C LEU A 314 -11.33 -15.27 -9.40
N HIS A 315 -11.77 -16.12 -10.31
CA HIS A 315 -10.90 -16.89 -11.21
C HIS A 315 -10.75 -16.26 -12.60
N GLY A 316 -11.32 -15.07 -12.82
CA GLY A 316 -11.37 -14.42 -14.12
C GLY A 316 -12.68 -14.68 -14.87
N GLU A 317 -13.74 -15.14 -14.19
CA GLU A 317 -15.05 -15.32 -14.81
C GLU A 317 -15.55 -13.98 -15.38
N ARG A 318 -16.03 -13.99 -16.64
CA ARG A 318 -16.43 -12.79 -17.39
C ARG A 318 -17.91 -12.41 -17.25
N THR A 319 -18.71 -13.32 -16.69
CA THR A 319 -20.15 -13.16 -16.56
C THR A 319 -20.52 -13.02 -15.09
N LEU A 320 -20.94 -11.81 -14.72
CA LEU A 320 -21.32 -11.38 -13.38
C LEU A 320 -22.77 -10.87 -13.38
N THR A 321 -23.69 -11.71 -13.85
CA THR A 321 -25.11 -11.35 -14.02
C THR A 321 -25.67 -10.72 -12.75
N GLU A 322 -26.09 -9.46 -12.86
CA GLU A 322 -26.74 -8.72 -11.78
C GLU A 322 -28.18 -9.24 -11.62
N VAL A 323 -28.53 -9.68 -10.42
CA VAL A 323 -29.88 -10.12 -10.05
C VAL A 323 -30.28 -9.49 -8.71
N GLU A 324 -31.58 -9.22 -8.56
CA GLU A 324 -32.15 -8.65 -7.34
C GLU A 324 -32.74 -9.75 -6.45
N LEU A 325 -32.45 -9.70 -5.15
CA LEU A 325 -32.91 -10.68 -4.15
C LEU A 325 -34.12 -10.11 -3.38
N GLU A 326 -35.32 -10.27 -3.94
CA GLU A 326 -36.54 -9.61 -3.44
C GLU A 326 -36.98 -10.04 -2.02
N TRP A 327 -36.55 -11.22 -1.55
CA TRP A 327 -36.89 -11.71 -0.21
C TRP A 327 -36.08 -11.06 0.91
N LEU A 328 -35.00 -10.35 0.57
CA LEU A 328 -34.21 -9.62 1.55
C LEU A 328 -34.74 -8.19 1.69
N PRO A 329 -34.99 -7.69 2.91
CA PRO A 329 -35.37 -6.29 3.12
C PRO A 329 -34.22 -5.32 2.77
N GLY A 330 -32.97 -5.78 2.85
CA GLY A 330 -31.78 -4.95 2.71
C GLY A 330 -31.33 -4.35 4.03
N TYR A 331 -30.10 -3.85 4.06
CA TYR A 331 -29.54 -3.20 5.25
C TYR A 331 -30.33 -1.92 5.56
N GLU A 332 -30.92 -1.83 6.75
CA GLU A 332 -31.81 -0.72 7.14
C GLU A 332 -32.91 -0.44 6.08
N ASP A 333 -33.51 -1.52 5.55
CA ASP A 333 -34.57 -1.49 4.53
C ASP A 333 -34.14 -0.85 3.18
N SER A 334 -32.82 -0.78 2.92
CA SER A 334 -32.28 -0.25 1.67
C SER A 334 -32.43 -1.25 0.53
N ARG A 335 -33.25 -0.89 -0.46
CA ARG A 335 -33.58 -1.74 -1.62
C ARG A 335 -33.16 -1.09 -2.95
N PRO A 336 -32.85 -1.90 -3.96
CA PRO A 336 -32.87 -3.37 -3.97
C PRO A 336 -31.59 -3.98 -3.37
N VAL A 337 -31.64 -5.27 -3.03
CA VAL A 337 -30.46 -6.08 -2.71
C VAL A 337 -30.00 -6.77 -3.99
N ARG A 338 -28.77 -6.51 -4.42
CA ARG A 338 -28.19 -7.03 -5.67
C ARG A 338 -27.10 -8.06 -5.39
N VAL A 339 -26.99 -9.06 -6.24
CA VAL A 339 -25.79 -9.89 -6.38
C VAL A 339 -25.39 -9.95 -7.84
N GLY A 340 -24.10 -10.09 -8.13
CA GLY A 340 -23.60 -9.72 -9.45
C GLY A 340 -23.47 -8.21 -9.61
N ASN A 341 -22.91 -7.77 -10.73
CA ASN A 341 -22.69 -6.35 -10.95
C ASN A 341 -22.80 -5.98 -12.43
N GLY A 342 -23.76 -5.10 -12.74
CA GLY A 342 -24.06 -4.66 -14.10
C GLY A 342 -22.93 -3.86 -14.76
N ALA A 343 -22.00 -3.30 -13.98
CA ALA A 343 -20.87 -2.56 -14.54
C ALA A 343 -19.91 -3.47 -15.34
N GLN A 344 -20.01 -4.81 -15.23
CA GLN A 344 -19.23 -5.76 -16.05
C GLN A 344 -19.29 -5.49 -17.57
N ALA A 345 -20.41 -4.91 -18.03
CA ALA A 345 -20.68 -4.65 -19.45
C ALA A 345 -20.34 -3.20 -19.85
N GLN A 346 -19.93 -2.36 -18.88
CA GLN A 346 -19.60 -0.97 -19.13
C GLN A 346 -18.22 -0.85 -19.80
N ARG A 347 -18.11 0.15 -20.66
CA ARG A 347 -16.83 0.63 -21.15
C ARG A 347 -16.28 1.64 -20.15
N GLN A 348 -15.13 1.35 -19.57
CA GLN A 348 -14.38 2.27 -18.72
C GLN A 348 -12.96 2.38 -19.27
N LEU A 349 -12.54 3.58 -19.64
CA LEU A 349 -11.25 3.77 -20.32
C LEU A 349 -10.08 3.94 -19.36
N ASP A 350 -10.35 4.26 -18.11
CA ASP A 350 -9.33 4.46 -17.07
C ASP A 350 -8.63 3.17 -16.65
N ILE A 351 -9.28 2.01 -16.82
CA ILE A 351 -8.72 0.70 -16.47
C ILE A 351 -7.44 0.40 -17.27
N TYR A 352 -7.37 0.87 -18.53
CA TYR A 352 -6.21 0.67 -19.40
C TYR A 352 -4.97 1.35 -18.83
N GLY A 353 -5.12 2.60 -18.38
CA GLY A 353 -4.08 3.35 -17.68
C GLY A 353 -3.67 2.69 -16.38
N SER A 354 -4.65 2.25 -15.59
CA SER A 354 -4.44 1.61 -14.29
C SER A 354 -3.60 0.33 -14.42
N VAL A 355 -3.96 -0.55 -15.36
CA VAL A 355 -3.27 -1.83 -15.61
C VAL A 355 -1.85 -1.60 -16.12
N ILE A 356 -1.66 -0.79 -17.16
CA ILE A 356 -0.32 -0.54 -17.73
C ILE A 356 0.58 0.14 -16.69
N ALA A 357 0.04 1.08 -15.92
CA ALA A 357 0.78 1.70 -14.84
C ALA A 357 1.22 0.67 -13.79
N ALA A 358 0.33 -0.21 -13.33
CA ALA A 358 0.69 -1.25 -12.36
C ALA A 358 1.79 -2.19 -12.89
N PHE A 359 1.76 -2.57 -14.17
CA PHE A 359 2.84 -3.36 -14.76
C PHE A 359 4.16 -2.60 -14.85
N HIS A 360 4.13 -1.31 -15.20
CA HIS A 360 5.33 -0.47 -15.14
C HIS A 360 5.92 -0.42 -13.73
N ALA A 361 5.10 -0.18 -12.70
CA ALA A 361 5.55 -0.16 -11.31
C ALA A 361 6.07 -1.52 -10.84
N ALA A 362 5.45 -2.62 -11.25
CA ALA A 362 5.94 -3.97 -10.96
C ALA A 362 7.32 -4.23 -11.60
N ARG A 363 7.58 -3.75 -12.82
CA ARG A 363 8.93 -3.79 -13.43
C ARG A 363 9.94 -3.00 -12.63
N LYS A 364 9.58 -1.81 -12.14
CA LYS A 364 10.48 -0.97 -11.36
C LYS A 364 10.77 -1.52 -9.97
N ALA A 365 9.81 -2.22 -9.39
CA ALA A 365 10.00 -3.02 -8.19
C ALA A 365 10.86 -4.27 -8.40
N GLY A 366 11.27 -4.58 -9.64
CA GLY A 366 12.11 -5.74 -9.94
C GLY A 366 11.35 -7.07 -9.93
N LEU A 367 10.02 -7.05 -10.15
CA LEU A 367 9.26 -8.29 -10.25
C LEU A 367 9.80 -9.13 -11.42
N ALA A 368 10.16 -10.38 -11.15
CA ALA A 368 10.70 -11.29 -12.16
C ALA A 368 9.69 -11.54 -13.29
N ASP A 369 10.14 -11.92 -14.50
CA ASP A 369 9.27 -12.33 -15.62
C ASP A 369 8.31 -11.26 -16.18
N MET A 370 8.50 -9.98 -15.87
CA MET A 370 7.62 -8.92 -16.40
C MET A 370 7.68 -8.75 -17.93
N ASP A 371 8.72 -9.23 -18.59
CA ASP A 371 8.82 -9.22 -20.05
C ASP A 371 7.79 -10.15 -20.70
N LYS A 372 7.30 -11.17 -19.98
CA LYS A 372 6.24 -12.07 -20.45
C LYS A 372 4.87 -11.38 -20.55
N VAL A 373 4.69 -10.25 -19.85
CA VAL A 373 3.47 -9.43 -19.87
C VAL A 373 3.49 -8.41 -21.02
N TRP A 374 4.68 -8.06 -21.52
CA TRP A 374 4.85 -7.03 -22.52
C TRP A 374 4.00 -7.21 -23.81
N PRO A 375 3.81 -8.44 -24.35
CA PRO A 375 2.92 -8.65 -25.49
C PRO A 375 1.47 -8.24 -25.20
N LEU A 376 0.98 -8.51 -23.98
CA LEU A 376 -0.36 -8.10 -23.55
C LEU A 376 -0.46 -6.56 -23.51
N GLU A 377 0.50 -5.89 -22.88
CA GLU A 377 0.55 -4.42 -22.81
C GLU A 377 0.57 -3.77 -24.19
N ARG A 378 1.37 -4.30 -25.13
CA ARG A 378 1.38 -3.82 -26.51
C ARG A 378 0.03 -3.97 -27.20
N ALA A 379 -0.67 -5.06 -26.94
CA ALA A 379 -1.96 -5.32 -27.54
C ALA A 379 -3.07 -4.44 -26.92
N ILE A 380 -3.03 -4.21 -25.61
CA ILE A 380 -3.85 -3.22 -24.90
C ILE A 380 -3.60 -1.81 -25.48
N ALA A 381 -2.35 -1.40 -25.62
CA ALA A 381 -1.98 -0.09 -26.16
C ALA A 381 -2.42 0.09 -27.63
N LYS A 382 -2.34 -0.97 -28.44
CA LYS A 382 -2.81 -0.96 -29.83
C LYS A 382 -4.31 -0.68 -29.92
N GLN A 383 -5.12 -1.33 -29.09
CA GLN A 383 -6.56 -1.08 -29.05
C GLN A 383 -6.86 0.33 -28.52
N LEU A 384 -6.18 0.72 -27.44
CA LEU A 384 -6.38 2.01 -26.80
C LEU A 384 -6.10 3.19 -27.75
N ALA A 385 -5.17 3.03 -28.70
CA ALA A 385 -4.82 4.07 -29.68
C ALA A 385 -6.00 4.51 -30.56
N VAL A 386 -7.02 3.66 -30.68
CA VAL A 386 -8.29 3.96 -31.33
C VAL A 386 -9.35 4.33 -30.29
N LEU A 387 -9.51 3.47 -29.29
CA LEU A 387 -10.62 3.50 -28.32
C LEU A 387 -10.65 4.77 -27.46
N TRP A 388 -9.51 5.42 -27.20
CA TRP A 388 -9.46 6.60 -26.34
C TRP A 388 -10.37 7.76 -26.81
N ARG A 389 -10.75 7.79 -28.09
CA ARG A 389 -11.65 8.81 -28.66
C ARG A 389 -13.12 8.58 -28.33
N GLU A 390 -13.48 7.43 -27.79
CA GLU A 390 -14.87 7.10 -27.47
C GLU A 390 -15.30 7.64 -26.11
N PRO A 391 -16.59 7.90 -25.87
CA PRO A 391 -17.10 8.19 -24.52
C PRO A 391 -17.17 6.91 -23.67
N ASP A 392 -17.22 7.07 -22.34
CA ASP A 392 -17.17 5.98 -21.37
C ASP A 392 -17.98 6.26 -20.09
N CYS A 393 -17.92 5.35 -19.11
CA CYS A 393 -18.69 5.40 -17.85
C CYS A 393 -17.93 5.98 -16.64
N SER A 394 -16.78 6.63 -16.84
CA SER A 394 -15.93 7.16 -15.75
C SER A 394 -15.42 6.10 -14.77
N ILE A 395 -14.55 6.54 -13.85
CA ILE A 395 -14.12 5.78 -12.66
C ILE A 395 -15.29 5.46 -11.71
N TRP A 396 -16.34 6.27 -11.75
CA TRP A 396 -17.53 6.15 -10.90
C TRP A 396 -18.64 5.27 -11.49
N GLU A 397 -18.38 4.60 -12.62
CA GLU A 397 -19.27 3.60 -13.20
C GLU A 397 -20.68 4.12 -13.50
N VAL A 398 -20.75 5.39 -13.95
CA VAL A 398 -22.03 6.10 -14.13
C VAL A 398 -22.98 5.28 -15.00
N ARG A 399 -24.23 5.13 -14.54
CA ARG A 399 -25.29 4.43 -15.29
C ARG A 399 -26.05 5.36 -16.25
N GLY A 400 -25.66 6.63 -16.29
CA GLY A 400 -26.16 7.64 -17.23
C GLY A 400 -25.57 7.52 -18.64
N GLU A 401 -25.71 8.59 -19.43
CA GLU A 401 -25.16 8.65 -20.78
C GLU A 401 -23.63 8.56 -20.79
N LEU A 402 -23.07 7.92 -21.82
CA LEU A 402 -21.62 7.89 -22.02
C LEU A 402 -21.10 9.31 -22.31
N ARG A 403 -20.01 9.71 -21.64
CA ARG A 403 -19.39 11.04 -21.81
C ARG A 403 -17.88 10.93 -21.99
N HIS A 404 -17.25 12.02 -22.45
CA HIS A 404 -15.78 12.13 -22.48
C HIS A 404 -15.28 12.64 -21.12
N PHE A 405 -15.16 11.75 -20.14
CA PHE A 405 -14.69 12.11 -18.80
C PHE A 405 -13.20 12.50 -18.83
N VAL A 406 -12.87 13.63 -18.22
CA VAL A 406 -11.50 14.18 -18.23
C VAL A 406 -10.52 13.21 -17.57
N HIS A 407 -10.90 12.64 -16.42
CA HIS A 407 -10.11 11.61 -15.73
C HIS A 407 -9.82 10.40 -16.64
N SER A 408 -10.84 9.87 -17.33
CA SER A 408 -10.68 8.72 -18.23
C SER A 408 -9.68 9.00 -19.35
N LYS A 409 -9.69 10.21 -19.92
CA LYS A 409 -8.70 10.62 -20.94
C LYS A 409 -7.30 10.77 -20.37
N ILE A 410 -7.16 11.30 -19.16
CA ILE A 410 -5.88 11.38 -18.45
C ILE A 410 -5.30 9.97 -18.21
N MET A 411 -6.13 9.00 -17.84
CA MET A 411 -5.69 7.63 -17.66
C MET A 411 -5.33 6.93 -18.98
N CYS A 412 -6.01 7.28 -20.09
CA CYS A 412 -5.57 6.89 -21.43
C CYS A 412 -4.19 7.47 -21.77
N TRP A 413 -3.94 8.73 -21.43
CA TRP A 413 -2.62 9.36 -21.58
C TRP A 413 -1.56 8.62 -20.76
N LEU A 414 -1.88 8.27 -19.51
CA LEU A 414 -0.98 7.57 -18.59
C LEU A 414 -0.55 6.21 -19.16
N ALA A 415 -1.47 5.47 -19.79
CA ALA A 415 -1.13 4.21 -20.46
C ALA A 415 0.02 4.39 -21.45
N PHE A 416 -0.09 5.33 -22.39
CA PHE A 416 0.96 5.57 -23.38
C PHE A 416 2.23 6.14 -22.76
N ASP A 417 2.11 6.98 -21.75
CA ASP A 417 3.25 7.48 -21.01
C ASP A 417 4.08 6.35 -20.38
N ARG A 418 3.41 5.40 -19.72
CA ARG A 418 4.04 4.23 -19.10
C ARG A 418 4.54 3.20 -20.11
N MET A 419 3.87 3.03 -21.26
CA MET A 419 4.38 2.23 -22.38
C MET A 419 5.72 2.77 -22.89
N ILE A 420 5.81 4.08 -23.10
CA ILE A 420 7.04 4.74 -23.56
C ILE A 420 8.16 4.58 -22.52
N ALA A 421 7.86 4.86 -21.25
CA ALA A 421 8.82 4.72 -20.16
C ALA A 421 9.33 3.27 -20.04
N SER A 422 8.44 2.27 -20.04
CA SER A 422 8.84 0.86 -20.01
C SER A 422 9.70 0.45 -21.20
N ALA A 423 9.36 0.88 -22.42
CA ALA A 423 10.16 0.57 -23.60
C ALA A 423 11.57 1.17 -23.56
N GLN A 424 11.69 2.40 -23.06
CA GLN A 424 12.99 3.11 -22.99
C GLN A 424 13.87 2.63 -21.83
N GLU A 425 13.30 2.45 -20.64
CA GLU A 425 14.07 2.12 -19.43
C GLU A 425 14.52 0.66 -19.37
N TYR A 426 13.77 -0.23 -20.04
CA TYR A 426 13.99 -1.67 -20.04
C TYR A 426 14.30 -2.24 -21.43
N THR A 427 14.51 -1.38 -22.43
CA THR A 427 14.87 -1.77 -23.80
C THR A 427 13.86 -2.75 -24.41
N LEU A 428 12.56 -2.52 -24.18
CA LEU A 428 11.49 -3.36 -24.71
C LEU A 428 11.06 -2.89 -26.10
N GLU A 429 10.78 -3.83 -27.01
CA GLU A 429 10.40 -3.52 -28.39
C GLU A 429 8.99 -2.92 -28.48
N GLY A 430 8.82 -1.83 -29.25
CA GLY A 430 7.52 -1.26 -29.55
C GLY A 430 7.58 0.00 -30.42
N PRO A 431 6.45 0.42 -31.02
CA PRO A 431 6.38 1.62 -31.86
C PRO A 431 6.36 2.91 -31.01
N ILE A 432 7.48 3.23 -30.36
CA ILE A 432 7.62 4.36 -29.42
C ILE A 432 7.14 5.69 -30.03
N ASP A 433 7.47 5.96 -31.30
CA ASP A 433 7.08 7.20 -31.98
C ASP A 433 5.57 7.29 -32.23
N GLU A 434 4.89 6.17 -32.45
CA GLU A 434 3.43 6.13 -32.57
C GLU A 434 2.78 6.38 -31.21
N TRP A 435 3.27 5.73 -30.15
CA TRP A 435 2.79 5.96 -28.78
C TRP A 435 2.99 7.40 -28.36
N ARG A 436 4.12 8.03 -28.71
CA ARG A 436 4.38 9.45 -28.42
C ARG A 436 3.35 10.34 -29.10
N LYS A 437 3.05 10.12 -30.38
CA LYS A 437 2.03 10.86 -31.12
C LYS A 437 0.64 10.72 -30.47
N VAL A 438 0.24 9.51 -30.09
CA VAL A 438 -1.07 9.28 -29.45
C VAL A 438 -1.12 9.96 -28.08
N ARG A 439 -0.07 9.83 -27.26
CA ARG A 439 0.04 10.52 -25.97
C ARG A 439 -0.10 12.04 -26.12
N GLU A 440 0.60 12.64 -27.09
CA GLU A 440 0.54 14.07 -27.37
C GLU A 440 -0.84 14.52 -27.86
N GLN A 441 -1.52 13.70 -28.69
CA GLN A 441 -2.90 13.95 -29.12
C GLN A 441 -3.87 13.96 -27.94
N ILE A 442 -3.81 12.97 -27.05
CA ILE A 442 -4.68 12.90 -25.86
C ILE A 442 -4.41 14.11 -24.95
N HIS A 443 -3.14 14.44 -24.73
CA HIS A 443 -2.77 15.59 -23.91
C HIS A 443 -3.34 16.91 -24.48
N ALA A 444 -3.19 17.14 -25.79
CA ALA A 444 -3.73 18.32 -26.45
C ALA A 444 -5.27 18.36 -26.40
N ASP A 445 -5.94 17.22 -26.59
CA ASP A 445 -7.39 17.09 -26.53
C ASP A 445 -7.96 17.43 -25.15
N VAL A 446 -7.37 16.88 -24.09
CA VAL A 446 -7.76 17.16 -22.70
C VAL A 446 -7.56 18.64 -22.36
N LEU A 447 -6.46 19.25 -22.79
CA LEU A 447 -6.23 20.68 -22.56
C LEU A 447 -7.20 21.58 -23.33
N ALA A 448 -7.65 21.15 -24.51
CA ALA A 448 -8.56 21.92 -25.35
C ALA A 448 -10.02 21.83 -24.86
N HIS A 449 -10.46 20.64 -24.43
CA HIS A 449 -11.87 20.36 -24.17
C HIS A 449 -12.20 20.09 -22.70
N GLY A 450 -11.22 19.72 -21.89
CA GLY A 450 -11.39 19.40 -20.47
C GLY A 450 -11.10 20.56 -19.52
N TYR A 451 -10.50 21.65 -20.00
CA TYR A 451 -10.19 22.83 -19.19
C TYR A 451 -11.13 24.00 -19.50
N ASP A 452 -11.85 24.47 -18.48
CA ASP A 452 -12.65 25.67 -18.58
C ASP A 452 -11.88 26.90 -18.06
N LYS A 453 -11.67 27.86 -18.96
CA LYS A 453 -10.98 29.12 -18.65
C LYS A 453 -11.82 30.03 -17.76
N ALA A 454 -13.15 29.95 -17.82
CA ALA A 454 -14.01 30.83 -17.05
C ALA A 454 -13.97 30.50 -15.55
N SER A 455 -14.02 29.21 -15.21
CA SER A 455 -13.90 28.70 -13.84
C SER A 455 -12.46 28.46 -13.38
N ASN A 456 -11.47 28.62 -14.27
CA ASN A 456 -10.05 28.31 -14.04
C ASN A 456 -9.86 26.89 -13.45
N SER A 457 -10.54 25.92 -14.05
CA SER A 457 -10.58 24.54 -13.56
C SER A 457 -10.75 23.55 -14.70
N PHE A 458 -10.19 22.36 -14.53
CA PHE A 458 -10.67 21.21 -15.29
C PHE A 458 -12.06 20.82 -14.82
N VAL A 459 -12.87 20.31 -15.74
CA VAL A 459 -14.27 19.92 -15.52
C VAL A 459 -14.42 18.39 -15.51
N GLN A 460 -15.57 17.88 -15.06
CA GLN A 460 -15.80 16.44 -14.92
C GLN A 460 -15.72 15.68 -16.26
N TYR A 461 -16.43 16.18 -17.27
CA TYR A 461 -16.40 15.69 -18.65
C TYR A 461 -16.43 16.87 -19.62
N TYR A 462 -16.07 16.65 -20.88
CA TYR A 462 -16.02 17.72 -21.88
C TYR A 462 -17.34 18.46 -22.02
N GLY A 463 -17.32 19.77 -21.80
CA GLY A 463 -18.50 20.64 -21.82
C GLY A 463 -19.34 20.64 -20.53
N ALA A 464 -18.92 19.94 -19.47
CA ALA A 464 -19.55 20.07 -18.15
C ALA A 464 -19.23 21.42 -17.50
N ASP A 465 -20.12 21.91 -16.65
CA ASP A 465 -19.79 22.97 -15.69
C ASP A 465 -19.18 22.36 -14.41
N ALA A 466 -19.55 21.14 -14.05
CA ALA A 466 -19.16 20.43 -12.84
C ALA A 466 -17.65 20.14 -12.70
N VAL A 467 -17.15 20.02 -11.47
CA VAL A 467 -15.82 19.47 -11.14
C VAL A 467 -15.94 18.06 -10.54
N ASP A 468 -14.88 17.26 -10.66
CA ASP A 468 -14.82 15.89 -10.13
C ASP A 468 -13.57 15.68 -9.28
N ALA A 469 -13.72 15.00 -8.13
CA ALA A 469 -12.61 14.69 -7.23
C ALA A 469 -11.56 13.76 -7.85
N ALA A 470 -11.91 12.96 -8.86
CA ALA A 470 -10.95 12.13 -9.61
C ALA A 470 -9.84 12.97 -10.28
N LEU A 471 -10.07 14.27 -10.50
CA LEU A 471 -9.05 15.20 -11.03
C LEU A 471 -7.91 15.47 -10.04
N LEU A 472 -8.05 15.12 -8.75
CA LEU A 472 -6.93 15.12 -7.80
C LEU A 472 -5.82 14.14 -8.21
N LEU A 473 -6.13 13.11 -8.99
CA LEU A 473 -5.15 12.16 -9.51
C LEU A 473 -4.30 12.77 -10.64
N MET A 474 -4.77 13.81 -11.33
CA MET A 474 -4.08 14.44 -12.47
C MET A 474 -2.62 14.80 -12.20
N PRO A 475 -2.28 15.57 -11.14
CA PRO A 475 -0.88 15.85 -10.83
C PRO A 475 -0.14 14.63 -10.25
N LEU A 476 -0.85 13.72 -9.58
CA LEU A 476 -0.23 12.54 -8.96
C LEU A 476 0.24 11.52 -10.00
N VAL A 477 -0.45 11.43 -11.14
CA VAL A 477 -0.04 10.59 -12.28
C VAL A 477 0.88 11.31 -13.27
N GLY A 478 1.19 12.59 -13.01
CA GLY A 478 2.13 13.38 -13.81
C GLY A 478 1.58 13.97 -15.09
N PHE A 479 0.25 14.06 -15.27
CA PHE A 479 -0.36 14.65 -16.46
C PHE A 479 0.00 16.13 -16.63
N LEU A 480 -0.02 16.88 -15.53
CA LEU A 480 0.48 18.25 -15.43
C LEU A 480 1.27 18.44 -14.12
N PRO A 481 2.25 19.37 -14.07
CA PRO A 481 2.95 19.71 -12.85
C PRO A 481 2.00 20.17 -11.72
N ILE A 482 2.34 19.86 -10.47
CA ILE A 482 1.51 20.20 -9.30
C ILE A 482 1.30 21.72 -9.14
N HIS A 483 2.26 22.53 -9.62
CA HIS A 483 2.22 24.00 -9.59
C HIS A 483 1.76 24.64 -10.91
N ASP A 484 1.21 23.86 -11.85
CA ASP A 484 0.54 24.44 -13.00
C ASP A 484 -0.71 25.21 -12.53
N SER A 485 -0.87 26.46 -12.98
CA SER A 485 -1.99 27.33 -12.59
C SER A 485 -3.38 26.69 -12.79
N ARG A 486 -3.52 25.80 -13.78
CA ARG A 486 -4.76 25.08 -14.08
C ARG A 486 -5.03 23.96 -13.08
N VAL A 487 -3.97 23.29 -12.63
CA VAL A 487 -4.03 22.25 -11.59
C VAL A 487 -4.37 22.89 -10.24
N GLU A 488 -3.67 23.96 -9.87
CA GLU A 488 -3.94 24.68 -8.61
C GLU A 488 -5.37 25.25 -8.58
N GLY A 489 -5.85 25.79 -9.72
CA GLY A 489 -7.23 26.24 -9.87
C GLY A 489 -8.26 25.13 -9.70
N THR A 490 -7.99 23.95 -10.26
CA THR A 490 -8.84 22.76 -10.11
C THR A 490 -8.89 22.27 -8.67
N ILE A 491 -7.73 22.18 -8.00
CA ILE A 491 -7.65 21.80 -6.58
C ILE A 491 -8.45 22.80 -5.73
N ALA A 492 -8.28 24.10 -5.96
CA ALA A 492 -9.01 25.14 -5.22
C ALA A 492 -10.53 25.06 -5.46
N ARG A 493 -10.95 24.68 -6.68
CA ARG A 493 -12.37 24.45 -6.99
C ARG A 493 -12.92 23.23 -6.25
N ILE A 494 -12.19 22.10 -6.26
CA ILE A 494 -12.56 20.90 -5.49
C ILE A 494 -12.66 21.20 -4.00
N GLU A 495 -11.69 21.93 -3.44
CA GLU A 495 -11.70 22.34 -2.04
C GLU A 495 -12.92 23.19 -1.67
N ARG A 496 -13.37 24.05 -2.59
CA ARG A 496 -14.53 24.94 -2.39
C ARG A 496 -15.86 24.20 -2.56
N GLU A 497 -15.96 23.34 -3.57
CA GLU A 497 -17.24 22.82 -4.05
C GLU A 497 -17.56 21.41 -3.57
N LEU A 498 -16.54 20.60 -3.28
CA LEU A 498 -16.67 19.18 -2.93
C LEU A 498 -16.23 18.84 -1.49
N ILE A 499 -15.62 19.78 -0.75
CA ILE A 499 -15.39 19.58 0.69
C ILE A 499 -16.65 19.96 1.47
N PHE A 500 -17.22 18.98 2.15
CA PHE A 500 -18.30 19.19 3.10
C PHE A 500 -17.96 18.54 4.44
N ASN A 501 -18.04 19.32 5.52
CA ASN A 501 -17.66 18.90 6.88
C ASN A 501 -16.27 18.24 6.97
N GLY A 502 -15.31 18.70 6.16
CA GLY A 502 -13.92 18.24 6.19
C GLY A 502 -13.61 17.03 5.32
N LEU A 503 -14.59 16.48 4.60
CA LEU A 503 -14.42 15.34 3.69
C LEU A 503 -14.75 15.73 2.25
N VAL A 504 -14.04 15.09 1.30
CA VAL A 504 -14.19 15.31 -0.14
C VAL A 504 -15.22 14.33 -0.71
N TYR A 505 -16.25 14.85 -1.36
CA TYR A 505 -17.23 14.08 -2.13
C TYR A 505 -16.74 13.83 -3.56
N ARG A 506 -17.27 12.81 -4.25
CA ARG A 506 -16.87 12.46 -5.63
C ARG A 506 -17.19 13.61 -6.61
N TYR A 507 -18.46 14.03 -6.58
CA TYR A 507 -19.06 15.10 -7.36
C TYR A 507 -20.37 15.51 -6.66
N ARG A 508 -21.08 16.51 -7.19
CA ARG A 508 -22.41 16.90 -6.68
C ARG A 508 -23.50 16.03 -7.30
N THR A 509 -24.16 15.22 -6.49
CA THR A 509 -25.23 14.31 -6.95
C THR A 509 -26.46 15.05 -7.46
N GLU A 510 -26.68 16.31 -7.06
CA GLU A 510 -27.84 17.09 -7.52
C GLU A 510 -27.81 17.42 -9.02
N GLU A 511 -26.65 17.26 -9.67
CA GLU A 511 -26.47 17.55 -11.10
C GLU A 511 -26.88 16.37 -12.01
N GLY A 512 -27.26 15.21 -11.43
CA GLY A 512 -27.92 14.10 -12.13
C GLY A 512 -27.07 13.33 -13.14
N VAL A 513 -25.76 13.57 -13.18
CA VAL A 513 -24.83 12.99 -14.16
C VAL A 513 -24.76 11.47 -14.10
N ASP A 514 -24.95 10.88 -12.92
CA ASP A 514 -24.87 9.42 -12.73
C ASP A 514 -26.15 8.65 -13.05
N GLY A 515 -27.27 9.36 -13.30
CA GLY A 515 -28.57 8.78 -13.60
C GLY A 515 -29.28 8.13 -12.40
N LEU A 516 -28.85 8.41 -11.16
CA LEU A 516 -29.39 7.80 -9.94
C LEU A 516 -30.09 8.84 -9.05
N ALA A 517 -31.17 8.43 -8.38
CA ALA A 517 -31.86 9.27 -7.39
C ALA A 517 -31.17 9.20 -6.02
N GLY A 518 -31.24 10.29 -5.25
CA GLY A 518 -30.71 10.41 -3.89
C GLY A 518 -29.26 10.91 -3.85
N GLY A 519 -28.79 11.19 -2.63
CA GLY A 519 -27.38 11.55 -2.37
C GLY A 519 -26.51 10.34 -2.02
N GLU A 520 -25.30 10.62 -1.58
CA GLU A 520 -24.27 9.66 -1.14
C GLU A 520 -23.51 10.19 0.09
N GLY A 521 -22.71 9.35 0.72
CA GLY A 521 -21.71 9.76 1.70
C GLY A 521 -20.43 10.31 1.05
N ALA A 522 -19.51 10.81 1.86
CA ALA A 522 -18.20 11.21 1.36
C ALA A 522 -17.34 9.98 1.09
N PHE A 523 -16.98 9.74 -0.19
CA PHE A 523 -16.12 8.64 -0.60
C PHE A 523 -14.69 8.83 -0.06
N LEU A 524 -14.25 7.97 0.85
CA LEU A 524 -13.05 8.23 1.66
C LEU A 524 -11.77 8.34 0.83
N ALA A 525 -11.67 7.59 -0.29
CA ALA A 525 -10.51 7.64 -1.18
C ALA A 525 -10.23 9.06 -1.71
N CYS A 526 -11.25 9.86 -1.99
CA CYS A 526 -11.09 11.23 -2.48
C CYS A 526 -10.35 12.13 -1.47
N SER A 527 -10.63 11.95 -0.18
CA SER A 527 -9.96 12.69 0.89
C SER A 527 -8.51 12.23 1.06
N PHE A 528 -8.22 10.94 0.87
CA PHE A 528 -6.84 10.44 0.83
C PHE A 528 -6.07 11.00 -0.39
N TRP A 529 -6.70 11.11 -1.56
CA TRP A 529 -6.08 11.74 -2.73
C TRP A 529 -5.75 13.22 -2.48
N LEU A 530 -6.65 13.95 -1.82
CA LEU A 530 -6.38 15.34 -1.44
C LEU A 530 -5.22 15.46 -0.46
N SER A 531 -5.10 14.52 0.50
CA SER A 531 -3.94 14.45 1.38
C SER A 531 -2.63 14.25 0.58
N ASN A 532 -2.63 13.38 -0.43
CA ASN A 532 -1.48 13.17 -1.31
C ASN A 532 -1.14 14.41 -2.13
N VAL A 533 -2.15 15.10 -2.66
CA VAL A 533 -1.99 16.39 -3.34
C VAL A 533 -1.36 17.43 -2.40
N TYR A 534 -1.77 17.51 -1.14
CA TYR A 534 -1.12 18.41 -0.18
C TYR A 534 0.34 18.06 0.08
N VAL A 535 0.71 16.77 0.12
CA VAL A 535 2.13 16.37 0.17
C VAL A 535 2.85 16.88 -1.07
N ALA A 536 2.31 16.64 -2.26
CA ALA A 536 2.90 17.08 -3.53
C ALA A 536 3.04 18.61 -3.63
N MET A 537 2.12 19.39 -3.05
CA MET A 537 2.21 20.85 -2.96
C MET A 537 3.21 21.35 -1.88
N GLY A 538 3.90 20.46 -1.17
CA GLY A 538 4.75 20.83 -0.02
C GLY A 538 3.97 21.25 1.23
N LYS A 539 2.65 21.09 1.26
CA LYS A 539 1.75 21.44 2.38
C LYS A 539 1.63 20.31 3.40
N LEU A 540 2.77 19.79 3.88
CA LEU A 540 2.84 18.58 4.73
C LEU A 540 2.00 18.69 6.02
N ARG A 541 1.91 19.87 6.64
CA ARG A 541 1.06 20.06 7.84
C ARG A 541 -0.42 19.85 7.53
N LYS A 542 -0.89 20.34 6.38
CA LYS A 542 -2.28 20.18 5.93
C LYS A 542 -2.57 18.73 5.57
N ALA A 543 -1.63 18.06 4.89
CA ALA A 543 -1.69 16.63 4.60
C ALA A 543 -1.82 15.80 5.88
N LYS A 544 -0.91 15.98 6.85
CA LYS A 544 -0.96 15.26 8.14
C LYS A 544 -2.24 15.51 8.92
N ALA A 545 -2.76 16.74 8.90
CA ALA A 545 -4.01 17.07 9.58
C ALA A 545 -5.21 16.33 8.97
N LEU A 546 -5.35 16.37 7.63
CA LEU A 546 -6.41 15.64 6.93
C LEU A 546 -6.26 14.13 7.13
N PHE A 547 -5.04 13.60 7.01
CA PHE A 547 -4.78 12.18 7.22
C PHE A 547 -5.15 11.71 8.64
N LYS A 548 -4.77 12.46 9.68
CA LYS A 548 -5.15 12.15 11.07
C LYS A 548 -6.67 12.24 11.30
N HIS A 549 -7.35 13.17 10.62
CA HIS A 549 -8.80 13.22 10.63
C HIS A 549 -9.40 11.95 10.00
N LEU A 550 -8.92 11.52 8.83
CA LEU A 550 -9.37 10.30 8.18
C LEU A 550 -9.15 9.06 9.05
N LEU A 551 -7.99 8.95 9.72
CA LEU A 551 -7.72 7.86 10.68
C LEU A 551 -8.75 7.80 11.82
N SER A 552 -9.27 8.95 12.25
CA SER A 552 -10.27 9.01 13.33
C SER A 552 -11.67 8.51 12.93
N LEU A 553 -11.92 8.27 11.63
CA LEU A 553 -13.19 7.77 11.11
C LEU A 553 -13.27 6.23 11.08
N GLY A 554 -12.15 5.55 11.30
CA GLY A 554 -12.07 4.10 11.30
C GLY A 554 -12.90 3.48 12.43
N SER A 555 -13.27 2.22 12.25
CA SER A 555 -13.92 1.45 13.33
C SER A 555 -12.99 1.31 14.54
N ASP A 556 -13.52 0.81 15.66
CA ASP A 556 -12.74 0.50 16.86
C ASP A 556 -11.60 -0.51 16.65
N VAL A 557 -11.59 -1.18 15.50
CA VAL A 557 -10.54 -2.13 15.08
C VAL A 557 -9.78 -1.69 13.81
N GLY A 558 -9.93 -0.42 13.40
CA GLY A 558 -9.15 0.20 12.32
C GLY A 558 -9.60 -0.21 10.91
N LEU A 559 -10.90 -0.40 10.68
CA LEU A 559 -11.48 -0.73 9.37
C LEU A 559 -12.33 0.41 8.82
N TYR A 560 -12.39 0.51 7.49
CA TYR A 560 -13.10 1.56 6.77
C TYR A 560 -14.04 0.95 5.72
N ALA A 561 -15.26 1.46 5.66
CA ALA A 561 -16.18 1.26 4.55
C ALA A 561 -15.78 2.13 3.36
N GLU A 562 -16.62 2.12 2.34
CA GLU A 562 -16.50 2.93 1.14
C GLU A 562 -16.67 4.43 1.39
N GLU A 563 -17.71 4.79 2.13
CA GLU A 563 -18.06 6.19 2.37
C GLU A 563 -18.25 6.47 3.86
N TYR A 564 -18.30 7.75 4.18
CA TYR A 564 -18.63 8.25 5.50
C TYR A 564 -19.62 9.39 5.39
N ASP A 565 -20.71 9.34 6.15
CA ASP A 565 -21.60 10.48 6.29
C ASP A 565 -21.14 11.36 7.46
N PRO A 566 -20.61 12.58 7.19
CA PRO A 566 -20.15 13.47 8.25
C PRO A 566 -21.29 14.08 9.09
N THR A 567 -22.54 14.02 8.61
CA THR A 567 -23.71 14.55 9.31
C THR A 567 -24.18 13.58 10.39
N THR A 568 -24.47 12.33 10.02
CA THR A 568 -24.90 11.30 10.98
C THR A 568 -23.72 10.58 11.66
N ARG A 569 -22.49 10.83 11.19
CA ARG A 569 -21.22 10.30 11.73
C ARG A 569 -21.20 8.77 11.74
N ARG A 570 -21.40 8.17 10.57
CA ARG A 570 -21.40 6.71 10.37
C ARG A 570 -20.72 6.33 9.06
N GLN A 571 -20.22 5.10 9.01
CA GLN A 571 -19.72 4.52 7.76
C GLN A 571 -20.88 4.03 6.88
N LEU A 572 -20.70 4.13 5.56
CA LEU A 572 -21.68 3.80 4.52
C LEU A 572 -21.01 3.01 3.38
N GLY A 573 -21.81 2.33 2.55
CA GLY A 573 -21.34 1.48 1.46
C GLY A 573 -20.69 0.17 1.94
N ASN A 574 -20.06 -0.55 1.00
CA ASN A 574 -19.51 -1.89 1.28
C ASN A 574 -18.35 -1.89 2.30
N PHE A 575 -18.19 -2.97 3.07
CA PHE A 575 -17.31 -2.98 4.25
C PHE A 575 -16.59 -4.33 4.53
N PRO A 576 -15.31 -4.30 4.95
CA PRO A 576 -14.39 -3.18 4.74
C PRO A 576 -14.08 -3.05 3.25
N GLN A 577 -13.81 -1.84 2.79
CA GLN A 577 -13.53 -1.57 1.39
C GLN A 577 -12.02 -1.51 1.13
N ALA A 578 -11.55 -2.24 0.11
CA ALA A 578 -10.17 -2.24 -0.31
C ALA A 578 -9.69 -0.82 -0.68
N PHE A 579 -10.48 -0.08 -1.45
CA PHE A 579 -10.07 1.24 -1.97
C PHE A 579 -9.74 2.25 -0.87
N SER A 580 -10.54 2.29 0.20
CA SER A 580 -10.28 3.14 1.37
C SER A 580 -8.99 2.74 2.10
N HIS A 581 -8.74 1.44 2.27
CA HIS A 581 -7.48 0.94 2.85
C HIS A 581 -6.25 1.21 1.97
N ILE A 582 -6.40 1.17 0.64
CA ILE A 582 -5.35 1.56 -0.32
C ILE A 582 -5.03 3.06 -0.17
N GLY A 583 -6.05 3.91 -0.09
CA GLY A 583 -5.91 5.35 0.12
C GLY A 583 -5.11 5.66 1.39
N LEU A 584 -5.38 4.94 2.48
CA LEU A 584 -4.65 5.06 3.74
C LEU A 584 -3.17 4.71 3.57
N ILE A 585 -2.85 3.54 3.03
CA ILE A 585 -1.46 3.07 2.87
C ILE A 585 -0.67 4.03 2.00
N ASN A 586 -1.22 4.41 0.84
CA ASN A 586 -0.55 5.31 -0.09
C ASN A 586 -0.30 6.69 0.51
N SER A 587 -1.24 7.20 1.31
CA SER A 587 -1.08 8.49 1.99
C SER A 587 -0.05 8.44 3.11
N ALA A 588 0.00 7.35 3.87
CA ALA A 588 1.00 7.16 4.90
C ALA A 588 2.42 7.11 4.31
N HIS A 589 2.61 6.42 3.18
CA HIS A 589 3.86 6.41 2.42
C HIS A 589 4.22 7.80 1.87
N ALA A 590 3.25 8.52 1.28
CA ALA A 590 3.46 9.87 0.77
C ALA A 590 3.95 10.83 1.87
N ILE A 591 3.31 10.78 3.03
CA ILE A 591 3.64 11.63 4.19
C ILE A 591 5.02 11.29 4.75
N THR A 592 5.40 10.01 4.83
CA THR A 592 6.70 9.58 5.34
C THR A 592 7.84 9.96 4.40
N SER A 593 7.68 9.75 3.10
CA SER A 593 8.73 10.01 2.10
C SER A 593 8.97 11.50 1.85
N ALA A 594 7.99 12.37 2.17
CA ALA A 594 8.03 13.82 1.93
C ALA A 594 8.33 14.23 0.46
N ALA A 595 8.22 13.29 -0.48
CA ALA A 595 8.60 13.44 -1.88
C ALA A 595 7.43 13.23 -2.87
N GLY A 596 6.17 13.31 -2.40
CA GLY A 596 5.01 12.88 -3.18
C GLY A 596 4.84 11.36 -3.12
N GLY A 597 3.59 10.89 -3.22
CA GLY A 597 3.19 9.51 -2.92
C GLY A 597 3.66 8.44 -3.90
N VAL A 598 3.20 7.22 -3.62
CA VAL A 598 3.55 5.90 -4.21
C VAL A 598 3.31 5.77 -5.73
N TRP A 599 2.73 6.77 -6.38
CA TRP A 599 2.78 6.91 -7.84
C TRP A 599 4.13 7.49 -8.19
N GLU A 600 5.04 6.68 -8.72
CA GLU A 600 6.38 7.11 -9.07
C GLU A 600 6.38 8.45 -9.83
N LEU A 601 6.85 9.48 -9.13
CA LEU A 601 7.78 10.48 -9.62
C LEU A 601 7.45 11.00 -11.04
N ALA A 602 6.35 11.73 -11.17
CA ALA A 602 6.60 13.09 -11.63
C ALA A 602 7.30 13.80 -10.48
N ASN A 603 8.51 14.32 -10.68
CA ASN A 603 8.93 15.45 -9.86
C ASN A 603 7.80 16.50 -9.91
N CYS A 604 7.72 17.39 -8.92
CA CYS A 604 6.73 18.48 -8.86
C CYS A 604 6.74 19.42 -10.11
N ASP A 605 7.59 19.11 -11.09
CA ASP A 605 7.88 19.85 -12.32
C ASP A 605 7.39 19.11 -13.59
N GLY A 606 6.75 17.94 -13.48
CA GLY A 606 6.15 17.21 -14.61
C GLY A 606 7.14 16.67 -15.65
N LYS A 607 8.41 16.51 -15.30
CA LYS A 607 9.42 15.91 -16.19
C LYS A 607 9.74 14.48 -15.77
N ALA A 608 9.80 13.58 -16.76
CA ALA A 608 10.45 12.29 -16.61
C ALA A 608 11.86 12.48 -16.06
N VAL A 609 12.29 11.59 -15.15
CA VAL A 609 13.65 11.57 -14.60
C VAL A 609 14.64 11.58 -15.76
N GLN A 610 15.31 12.71 -16.00
CA GLN A 610 16.56 12.69 -16.73
C GLN A 610 17.59 12.04 -15.80
N SER A 611 17.87 10.76 -16.06
CA SER A 611 18.94 10.03 -15.44
C SER A 611 20.28 10.61 -15.89
N GLY A 612 20.86 11.49 -15.07
CA GLY A 612 22.25 11.92 -15.27
C GLY A 612 22.62 13.28 -14.72
N GLU A 613 22.82 13.40 -13.41
CA GLU A 613 23.68 14.45 -12.85
C GLU A 613 24.87 13.83 -12.10
N PRO A 614 26.02 14.53 -12.00
CA PRO A 614 27.30 13.90 -11.67
C PRO A 614 27.48 13.75 -10.16
N LEU A 615 28.12 12.65 -9.77
CA LEU A 615 28.44 12.34 -8.38
C LEU A 615 29.82 12.95 -8.04
N ILE A 616 29.87 13.89 -7.08
CA ILE A 616 31.11 14.36 -6.46
C ILE A 616 31.34 13.61 -5.14
N VAL A 617 32.49 12.95 -5.00
CA VAL A 617 32.84 12.19 -3.78
C VAL A 617 33.96 12.90 -3.02
N ILE A 618 33.72 13.20 -1.76
CA ILE A 618 34.68 13.86 -0.86
C ILE A 618 35.19 12.83 0.15
N VAL A 619 36.43 12.39 -0.02
CA VAL A 619 37.10 11.48 0.91
C VAL A 619 37.88 12.30 1.93
N PHE A 620 37.53 12.20 3.21
CA PHE A 620 38.16 13.03 4.23
C PHE A 620 38.65 12.25 5.44
N GLY A 621 39.57 12.87 6.17
CA GLY A 621 40.16 12.29 7.37
C GLY A 621 41.45 13.01 7.77
N VAL A 622 42.00 12.58 8.92
CA VAL A 622 43.27 13.11 9.42
C VAL A 622 44.44 12.67 8.53
N SER A 623 45.58 13.36 8.65
CA SER A 623 46.80 12.95 7.95
C SER A 623 47.18 11.51 8.25
N ALA A 624 47.70 10.82 7.24
CA ALA A 624 48.03 9.39 7.29
C ALA A 624 46.84 8.41 7.44
N SER A 625 45.59 8.88 7.38
CA SER A 625 44.40 8.00 7.36
C SER A 625 44.35 7.08 6.15
N GLY A 626 44.89 7.52 5.01
CA GLY A 626 44.74 6.84 3.73
C GLY A 626 43.76 7.53 2.78
N LYS A 627 43.22 8.71 3.15
CA LYS A 627 42.27 9.50 2.34
C LYS A 627 42.67 9.66 0.87
N SER A 628 43.92 10.05 0.57
CA SER A 628 44.38 10.24 -0.82
C SER A 628 44.55 8.91 -1.56
N THR A 629 44.93 7.84 -0.86
CA THR A 629 45.08 6.51 -1.44
C THR A 629 43.73 5.90 -1.78
N LEU A 630 42.76 6.00 -0.87
CA LEU A 630 41.37 5.62 -1.12
C LEU A 630 40.74 6.49 -2.22
N GLY A 631 40.98 7.80 -2.18
CA GLY A 631 40.45 8.72 -3.19
C GLY A 631 40.93 8.41 -4.60
N LYS A 632 42.22 8.07 -4.78
CA LYS A 632 42.75 7.61 -6.08
C LYS A 632 42.14 6.29 -6.53
N ALA A 633 42.08 5.30 -5.63
CA ALA A 633 41.48 4.01 -5.94
C ALA A 633 39.99 4.15 -6.32
N LEU A 634 39.24 5.03 -5.64
CA LEU A 634 37.85 5.32 -5.97
C LEU A 634 37.71 6.03 -7.31
N ALA A 635 38.57 7.01 -7.60
CA ALA A 635 38.54 7.73 -8.87
C ALA A 635 38.82 6.79 -10.06
N GLU A 636 39.78 5.87 -9.92
CA GLU A 636 40.05 4.82 -10.91
C GLU A 636 38.85 3.89 -11.11
N GLN A 637 38.18 3.46 -10.05
CA GLN A 637 37.01 2.57 -10.15
C GLN A 637 35.76 3.28 -10.70
N LEU A 638 35.64 4.59 -10.47
CA LEU A 638 34.53 5.42 -10.93
C LEU A 638 34.78 6.05 -12.31
N ASP A 639 35.96 5.81 -12.89
CA ASP A 639 36.44 6.38 -14.15
C ASP A 639 36.28 7.92 -14.18
N CYS A 640 36.93 8.58 -13.23
CA CYS A 640 36.76 10.02 -13.05
C CYS A 640 38.00 10.73 -12.48
N ASP A 641 37.99 12.06 -12.51
CA ASP A 641 39.12 12.88 -12.05
C ASP A 641 39.35 12.77 -10.54
N PHE A 642 40.61 12.64 -10.14
CA PHE A 642 41.05 12.72 -8.75
C PHE A 642 41.78 14.03 -8.44
N LYS A 643 41.45 14.66 -7.31
CA LYS A 643 42.18 15.80 -6.77
C LYS A 643 42.63 15.54 -5.33
N ASP A 644 43.90 15.82 -5.03
CA ASP A 644 44.35 15.93 -3.64
C ASP A 644 44.18 17.37 -3.16
N GLY A 645 43.33 17.56 -2.16
CA GLY A 645 43.05 18.86 -1.57
C GLY A 645 44.28 19.45 -0.87
N ASP A 646 45.28 18.64 -0.50
CA ASP A 646 46.53 19.14 0.06
C ASP A 646 47.28 20.05 -0.97
N ASP A 647 47.08 19.84 -2.28
CA ASP A 647 47.67 20.65 -3.37
C ASP A 647 47.05 22.06 -3.47
N LEU A 648 45.89 22.28 -2.85
CA LEU A 648 45.16 23.55 -2.90
C LEU A 648 45.57 24.50 -1.78
N HIS A 649 46.41 24.06 -0.84
CA HIS A 649 46.86 24.89 0.28
C HIS A 649 47.67 26.12 -0.17
N PRO A 650 47.39 27.32 0.38
CA PRO A 650 48.28 28.46 0.22
C PRO A 650 49.69 28.17 0.75
N ALA A 651 50.72 28.79 0.16
CA ALA A 651 52.11 28.63 0.57
C ALA A 651 52.34 28.98 2.07
N ALA A 652 51.57 29.93 2.60
CA ALA A 652 51.59 30.29 4.02
C ALA A 652 51.16 29.12 4.92
N ASN A 653 50.12 28.37 4.55
CA ASN A 653 49.63 27.21 5.31
C ASN A 653 50.65 26.08 5.28
N ILE A 654 51.25 25.82 4.12
CA ILE A 654 52.32 24.81 3.97
C ILE A 654 53.51 25.18 4.85
N LYS A 655 53.93 26.45 4.88
CA LYS A 655 55.04 26.92 5.73
C LYS A 655 54.72 26.76 7.22
N LYS A 656 53.47 27.06 7.64
CA LYS A 656 53.00 26.92 9.02
C LYS A 656 52.99 25.44 9.47
N MET A 657 52.47 24.55 8.63
CA MET A 657 52.47 23.10 8.90
C MET A 657 53.89 22.50 8.91
N ARG A 658 54.79 22.92 8.00
CA ARG A 658 56.21 22.50 8.02
C ARG A 658 56.93 22.89 9.31
N ALA A 659 56.54 24.01 9.91
CA ALA A 659 57.06 24.46 11.20
C ALA A 659 56.41 23.75 12.41
N GLY A 660 55.57 22.73 12.19
CA GLY A 660 54.89 21.98 13.24
C GLY A 660 53.75 22.75 13.93
N LYS A 661 53.31 23.89 13.36
CA LYS A 661 52.23 24.71 13.92
C LYS A 661 50.89 24.32 13.28
N PRO A 662 49.85 24.01 14.07
CA PRO A 662 48.53 23.67 13.54
C PRO A 662 47.87 24.87 12.86
N LEU A 663 47.01 24.60 11.88
CA LEU A 663 46.18 25.61 11.24
C LEU A 663 44.96 25.90 12.14
N THR A 664 44.60 27.17 12.24
CA THR A 664 43.34 27.66 12.82
C THR A 664 42.23 27.67 11.76
N ASP A 665 41.01 27.97 12.15
CA ASP A 665 39.87 28.05 11.24
C ASP A 665 40.06 29.17 10.20
N ASP A 666 40.61 30.31 10.63
CA ASP A 666 40.96 31.43 9.75
C ASP A 666 42.06 31.06 8.74
N ASP A 667 43.04 30.24 9.15
CA ASP A 667 44.05 29.74 8.21
C ASP A 667 43.43 28.74 7.20
N CYS A 668 42.41 27.98 7.61
CA CYS A 668 41.76 26.97 6.78
C CYS A 668 40.77 27.57 5.77
N ALA A 669 40.16 28.72 6.06
CA ALA A 669 39.11 29.31 5.22
C ALA A 669 39.53 29.53 3.75
N PRO A 670 40.67 30.17 3.43
CA PRO A 670 41.09 30.37 2.04
C PRO A 670 41.41 29.06 1.29
N TRP A 671 41.75 28.00 2.01
CA TRP A 671 41.97 26.68 1.44
C TRP A 671 40.64 25.98 1.14
N LEU A 672 39.67 26.05 2.07
CA LEU A 672 38.33 25.51 1.87
C LEU A 672 37.61 26.18 0.68
N ASP A 673 37.81 27.49 0.48
CA ASP A 673 37.28 28.19 -0.70
C ASP A 673 37.81 27.63 -2.01
N ARG A 674 39.09 27.27 -2.07
CA ARG A 674 39.68 26.65 -3.27
C ARG A 674 39.16 25.24 -3.50
N VAL A 675 38.94 24.48 -2.43
CA VAL A 675 38.33 23.13 -2.51
C VAL A 675 36.87 23.23 -2.97
N ALA A 676 36.09 24.15 -2.40
CA ALA A 676 34.71 24.42 -2.78
C ALA A 676 34.59 24.92 -4.23
N GLY A 677 35.46 25.84 -4.65
CA GLY A 677 35.50 26.34 -6.02
C GLY A 677 35.79 25.23 -7.04
N TRP A 678 36.74 24.34 -6.73
CA TRP A 678 37.01 23.18 -7.59
C TRP A 678 35.81 22.21 -7.67
N ILE A 679 35.11 21.97 -6.56
CA ILE A 679 33.89 21.15 -6.53
C ILE A 679 32.79 21.78 -7.39
N ALA A 680 32.55 23.08 -7.22
CA ALA A 680 31.51 23.81 -7.93
C ALA A 680 31.77 23.83 -9.45
N GLU A 681 33.02 24.03 -9.88
CA GLU A 681 33.42 23.99 -11.29
C GLU A 681 33.11 22.64 -11.93
N ARG A 682 33.47 21.53 -11.27
CA ARG A 682 33.24 20.17 -11.79
C ARG A 682 31.76 19.77 -11.77
N ALA A 683 31.04 20.16 -10.73
CA ALA A 683 29.61 19.95 -10.65
C ALA A 683 28.88 20.70 -11.78
N ALA A 684 29.27 21.96 -12.06
CA ALA A 684 28.71 22.76 -13.15
C ALA A 684 29.05 22.20 -14.54
N ALA A 685 30.24 21.59 -14.69
CA ALA A 685 30.68 20.96 -15.93
C ALA A 685 30.02 19.59 -16.21
N GLY A 686 29.20 19.06 -15.29
CA GLY A 686 28.60 17.75 -15.47
C GLY A 686 29.57 16.58 -15.22
N GLU A 687 30.71 16.83 -14.56
CA GLU A 687 31.79 15.86 -14.41
C GLU A 687 31.70 15.11 -13.08
N ARG A 688 31.95 13.80 -13.12
CA ARG A 688 32.17 13.00 -11.91
C ARG A 688 33.58 13.29 -11.41
N SER A 689 33.78 13.43 -10.11
CA SER A 689 35.12 13.62 -9.57
C SER A 689 35.24 13.19 -8.11
N VAL A 690 36.45 12.83 -7.70
CA VAL A 690 36.80 12.49 -6.32
C VAL A 690 37.83 13.48 -5.80
N ILE A 691 37.59 14.04 -4.61
CA ILE A 691 38.56 14.90 -3.93
C ILE A 691 38.88 14.36 -2.53
N ALA A 692 40.17 14.25 -2.22
CA ALA A 692 40.63 13.90 -0.88
C ALA A 692 41.02 15.16 -0.09
N CYS A 693 40.46 15.42 1.08
CA CYS A 693 40.81 16.62 1.86
C CYS A 693 40.72 16.41 3.38
N SER A 694 41.23 17.34 4.18
CA SER A 694 41.10 17.31 5.65
C SER A 694 39.96 18.22 6.14
N ALA A 695 38.74 18.00 5.63
CA ALA A 695 37.51 18.67 6.09
C ALA A 695 37.04 18.08 7.44
N LEU A 696 37.80 18.39 8.51
CA LEU A 696 37.69 17.72 9.81
C LEU A 696 36.50 18.19 10.67
N LYS A 697 35.91 19.37 10.40
CA LYS A 697 34.79 19.95 11.16
C LYS A 697 33.47 19.90 10.39
N HIS A 698 32.33 19.87 11.08
CA HIS A 698 30.98 20.00 10.48
C HIS A 698 30.90 21.26 9.61
N ALA A 699 31.29 22.41 10.15
CA ALA A 699 31.29 23.69 9.45
C ALA A 699 32.14 23.69 8.16
N TYR A 700 33.18 22.85 8.08
CA TYR A 700 33.99 22.73 6.86
C TYR A 700 33.24 21.93 5.80
N ARG A 701 32.55 20.87 6.20
CA ARG A 701 31.78 20.00 5.31
C ARG A 701 30.51 20.67 4.82
N ASP A 702 29.87 21.50 5.64
CA ASP A 702 28.73 22.32 5.23
C ASP A 702 29.11 23.28 4.10
N ARG A 703 30.24 23.98 4.24
CA ARG A 703 30.79 24.85 3.19
C ARG A 703 31.09 24.11 1.88
N LEU A 704 31.54 22.85 1.95
CA LEU A 704 31.74 22.03 0.74
C LEU A 704 30.42 21.50 0.16
N ARG A 705 29.40 21.28 1.00
CA ARG A 705 28.06 20.84 0.58
C ARG A 705 27.29 21.94 -0.12
N GLU A 706 27.49 23.19 0.28
CA GLU A 706 26.96 24.37 -0.42
C GLU A 706 27.47 24.47 -1.86
N ALA A 707 28.71 24.03 -2.12
CA ALA A 707 29.28 24.00 -3.47
C ALA A 707 28.68 22.91 -4.37
N SER A 708 28.08 21.85 -3.80
CA SER A 708 27.33 20.84 -4.54
C SER A 708 26.36 20.09 -3.62
N ALA A 709 25.06 20.31 -3.80
CA ALA A 709 24.00 19.66 -3.01
C ALA A 709 24.00 18.11 -3.12
N LYS A 710 24.69 17.55 -4.12
CA LYS A 710 24.81 16.11 -4.36
C LYS A 710 26.18 15.52 -3.94
N ALA A 711 27.04 16.27 -3.26
CA ALA A 711 28.31 15.76 -2.71
C ALA A 711 28.09 14.61 -1.71
N ALA A 712 28.90 13.56 -1.81
CA ALA A 712 28.89 12.41 -0.90
C ALA A 712 30.18 12.37 -0.08
N PHE A 713 30.07 12.12 1.24
CA PHE A 713 31.20 12.20 2.16
C PHE A 713 31.65 10.82 2.66
N VAL A 714 32.94 10.53 2.58
CA VAL A 714 33.54 9.29 3.08
C VAL A 714 34.65 9.62 4.08
N LEU A 715 34.41 9.36 5.36
CA LEU A 715 35.39 9.50 6.44
C LEU A 715 36.28 8.25 6.51
N VAL A 716 37.59 8.45 6.43
CA VAL A 716 38.61 7.42 6.69
C VAL A 716 39.22 7.65 8.07
N ALA A 717 38.89 6.79 9.03
CA ALA A 717 39.24 6.95 10.45
C ALA A 717 39.86 5.67 11.06
N PRO A 718 41.07 5.26 10.65
CA PRO A 718 41.74 4.09 11.21
C PRO A 718 42.25 4.36 12.64
N ASP A 719 42.53 3.28 13.37
CA ASP A 719 43.04 3.35 14.74
C ASP A 719 44.26 4.26 14.90
N GLN A 720 44.34 4.95 16.05
CA GLN A 720 45.44 5.87 16.35
C GLN A 720 46.82 5.21 16.27
N ALA A 721 46.93 3.92 16.62
CA ALA A 721 48.17 3.16 16.49
C ALA A 721 48.62 3.02 15.02
N VAL A 722 47.67 2.82 14.10
CA VAL A 722 47.91 2.73 12.66
C VAL A 722 48.33 4.09 12.10
N LEU A 723 47.65 5.17 12.51
CA LEU A 723 47.99 6.53 12.12
C LEU A 723 49.41 6.93 12.55
N ARG A 724 49.78 6.64 13.80
CA ARG A 724 51.13 6.91 14.35
C ARG A 724 52.22 6.12 13.62
N ARG A 725 51.97 4.84 13.28
CA ARG A 725 52.88 4.03 12.48
C ARG A 725 53.05 4.60 11.07
N ARG A 726 51.94 4.92 10.40
CA ARG A 726 51.93 5.44 9.02
C ARG A 726 52.58 6.81 8.92
N ILE A 727 52.39 7.70 9.90
CA ILE A 727 53.01 9.03 9.89
C ILE A 727 54.52 8.96 10.16
N GLY A 728 54.97 8.05 11.04
CA GLY A 728 56.40 7.82 11.32
C GLY A 728 57.17 7.26 10.12
N ALA A 729 56.49 6.55 9.21
CA ALA A 729 57.10 6.01 7.99
C ALA A 729 57.17 7.01 6.81
N ARG A 730 56.52 8.17 6.89
CA ARG A 730 56.50 9.18 5.80
C ARG A 730 57.79 10.01 5.82
N LYS A 731 58.68 9.80 4.84
CA LYS A 731 59.84 10.69 4.62
C LYS A 731 59.40 11.90 3.76
N ARG A 732 59.69 13.13 4.21
CA ARG A 732 59.52 14.43 3.49
C ARG A 732 58.10 14.99 3.28
N HIS A 733 57.08 14.60 4.07
CA HIS A 733 55.78 15.29 4.06
C HIS A 733 55.77 16.50 5.03
N PHE A 734 55.03 17.57 4.73
CA PHE A 734 54.93 18.76 5.58
C PHE A 734 54.11 18.56 6.88
N MET A 735 53.69 17.33 7.19
CA MET A 735 52.86 16.99 8.36
C MET A 735 53.65 16.10 9.33
N SER A 736 53.92 16.61 10.53
CA SER A 736 54.66 15.93 11.59
C SER A 736 53.76 15.05 12.49
N ALA A 737 54.36 14.13 13.24
CA ALA A 737 53.66 13.34 14.25
C ALA A 737 52.98 14.21 15.34
N SER A 738 53.50 15.41 15.64
CA SER A 738 52.90 16.35 16.59
C SER A 738 51.60 17.00 16.07
N LEU A 739 51.46 17.19 14.76
CA LEU A 739 50.26 17.75 14.13
C LEU A 739 49.09 16.75 14.05
N LEU A 740 49.40 15.45 14.03
CA LEU A 740 48.38 14.39 14.04
C LEU A 740 47.52 14.43 15.30
N THR A 741 48.13 14.65 16.47
CA THR A 741 47.40 14.77 17.74
C THR A 741 46.41 15.94 17.71
N ASN A 742 46.79 17.06 17.08
CA ASN A 742 45.89 18.20 16.91
C ASN A 742 44.73 17.86 15.95
N GLN A 743 45.00 17.24 14.81
CA GLN A 743 43.96 16.84 13.87
C GLN A 743 42.98 15.81 14.44
N LEU A 744 43.44 14.87 15.27
CA LEU A 744 42.58 13.92 15.96
C LEU A 744 41.63 14.60 16.96
N ARG A 745 42.08 15.70 17.60
CA ARG A 745 41.23 16.51 18.48
C ARG A 745 40.24 17.38 17.71
N THR A 746 40.61 17.79 16.48
CA THR A 746 39.79 18.63 15.60
C THR A 746 38.77 17.83 14.79
N LEU A 747 38.93 16.51 14.65
CA LEU A 747 38.01 15.66 13.89
C LEU A 747 36.66 15.54 14.60
N GLU A 748 35.67 16.22 14.04
CA GLU A 748 34.25 16.07 14.34
C GLU A 748 33.68 14.99 13.41
N ARG A 749 33.20 13.89 14.00
CA ARG A 749 32.63 12.77 13.26
C ARG A 749 31.28 13.16 12.65
N PRO A 750 30.97 12.72 11.42
CA PRO A 750 29.68 13.02 10.82
C PRO A 750 28.51 12.51 11.64
N ASP A 751 27.42 13.28 11.63
CA ASP A 751 26.14 12.85 12.17
C ASP A 751 25.16 12.43 11.06
N ALA A 752 23.94 12.04 11.45
CA ALA A 752 22.93 11.53 10.54
C ALA A 752 22.47 12.55 9.48
N SER A 753 22.62 13.85 9.74
CA SER A 753 22.24 14.92 8.80
C SER A 753 23.20 15.05 7.62
N GLU A 754 24.43 14.54 7.77
CA GLU A 754 25.48 14.76 6.80
C GLU A 754 25.57 13.69 5.70
N LEU A 755 24.83 12.59 5.83
CA LEU A 755 24.83 11.46 4.90
C LEU A 755 26.25 11.03 4.50
N ALA A 756 27.05 10.59 5.49
CA ALA A 756 28.45 10.22 5.31
C ALA A 756 28.74 8.77 5.71
N LEU A 757 29.60 8.07 4.97
CA LEU A 757 30.14 6.77 5.35
C LEU A 757 31.37 6.95 6.25
N THR A 758 31.48 6.17 7.33
CA THR A 758 32.72 6.11 8.14
C THR A 758 33.38 4.74 8.00
N ILE A 759 34.66 4.73 7.63
CA ILE A 759 35.51 3.53 7.49
C ILE A 759 36.49 3.49 8.67
N GLU A 760 36.20 2.65 9.67
CA GLU A 760 36.96 2.59 10.94
C GLU A 760 38.08 1.54 10.98
N ARG A 761 37.93 0.41 10.28
CA ARG A 761 38.76 -0.79 10.53
C ARG A 761 39.50 -1.36 9.32
N SER A 762 39.47 -0.69 8.17
CA SER A 762 40.08 -1.26 6.96
C SER A 762 41.60 -1.04 6.92
N THR A 763 42.36 -2.14 6.98
CA THR A 763 43.81 -2.14 6.77
C THR A 763 44.22 -2.27 5.30
N ASP A 764 43.26 -2.55 4.40
CA ASP A 764 43.46 -2.73 2.97
C ASP A 764 42.68 -1.69 2.14
N VAL A 765 43.35 -1.09 1.15
CA VAL A 765 42.73 -0.03 0.32
C VAL A 765 41.64 -0.60 -0.58
N GLY A 766 41.78 -1.84 -1.04
CA GLY A 766 40.78 -2.51 -1.87
C GLY A 766 39.46 -2.70 -1.12
N GLU A 767 39.52 -3.19 0.11
CA GLU A 767 38.33 -3.34 0.96
C GLU A 767 37.66 -1.99 1.27
N ALA A 768 38.44 -0.96 1.63
CA ALA A 768 37.90 0.38 1.87
C ALA A 768 37.24 0.97 0.61
N CYS A 769 37.83 0.74 -0.57
CA CYS A 769 37.28 1.15 -1.86
C CYS A 769 35.94 0.46 -2.13
N LEU A 770 35.85 -0.85 -1.88
CA LEU A 770 34.60 -1.60 -2.04
C LEU A 770 33.50 -1.14 -1.08
N GLN A 771 33.82 -0.86 0.19
CA GLN A 771 32.86 -0.32 1.15
C GLN A 771 32.31 1.04 0.69
N ALA A 772 33.19 1.91 0.21
CA ALA A 772 32.79 3.21 -0.33
C ALA A 772 31.97 3.08 -1.61
N LEU A 773 32.35 2.22 -2.56
CA LEU A 773 31.58 1.98 -3.80
C LEU A 773 30.18 1.40 -3.51
N ALA A 774 30.09 0.42 -2.61
CA ALA A 774 28.81 -0.17 -2.20
C ALA A 774 27.90 0.86 -1.54
N TRP A 775 28.46 1.73 -0.69
CA TRP A 775 27.70 2.81 -0.07
C TRP A 775 27.30 3.90 -1.08
N LEU A 776 28.16 4.24 -2.04
CA LEU A 776 27.84 5.19 -3.11
C LEU A 776 26.75 4.65 -4.05
N ALA A 777 26.74 3.33 -4.31
CA ALA A 777 25.65 2.65 -5.00
C ALA A 777 24.35 2.74 -4.18
N TRP A 778 24.38 2.39 -2.90
CA TRP A 778 23.24 2.53 -1.98
C TRP A 778 22.72 3.98 -1.89
N LEU A 779 23.61 4.98 -1.88
CA LEU A 779 23.24 6.39 -1.91
C LEU A 779 22.56 6.80 -3.22
N ARG A 780 23.02 6.25 -4.36
CA ARG A 780 22.36 6.46 -5.66
C ARG A 780 20.98 5.82 -5.70
N GLU A 781 20.78 4.71 -4.99
CA GLU A 781 19.52 3.97 -4.86
C GLU A 781 18.52 4.67 -3.92
N LYS A 782 19.01 5.32 -2.87
CA LYS A 782 18.19 6.13 -1.94
C LYS A 782 17.91 7.55 -2.45
N ARG A 783 18.69 8.05 -3.42
CA ARG A 783 18.35 9.25 -4.20
C ARG A 783 17.32 8.86 -5.27
N PRO A 784 16.39 9.74 -5.67
CA PRO A 784 15.34 9.36 -6.61
C PRO A 784 15.93 8.77 -7.91
N GLY A 785 15.74 7.47 -8.15
CA GLY A 785 16.06 6.80 -9.43
C GLY A 785 17.16 5.71 -9.48
N GLY A 786 17.73 5.20 -8.38
CA GLY A 786 18.68 4.05 -8.43
C GLY A 786 18.05 2.67 -8.12
N ARG A 787 18.48 1.60 -8.82
CA ARG A 787 17.97 0.22 -8.68
C ARG A 787 18.60 -0.51 -7.48
N GLY A 788 17.79 -1.05 -6.58
CA GLY A 788 18.22 -1.61 -5.29
C GLY A 788 19.18 -2.82 -5.34
N VAL A 789 20.27 -2.77 -4.57
CA VAL A 789 21.09 -3.93 -4.17
C VAL A 789 21.38 -3.84 -2.67
N SER A 790 21.29 -4.97 -1.94
CA SER A 790 21.58 -4.96 -0.50
C SER A 790 23.09 -4.83 -0.21
N LEU A 791 23.44 -4.12 0.87
CA LEU A 791 24.83 -3.99 1.35
C LEU A 791 25.50 -5.35 1.61
N SER A 792 24.74 -6.41 1.92
CA SER A 792 25.26 -7.77 2.10
C SER A 792 25.50 -8.52 0.79
N GLN A 793 24.80 -8.17 -0.30
CA GLN A 793 24.98 -8.73 -1.64
C GLN A 793 26.22 -8.16 -2.36
N CYS A 794 26.55 -6.87 -2.16
CA CYS A 794 27.79 -6.29 -2.71
C CYS A 794 29.08 -6.88 -2.08
N VAL A 795 29.07 -7.13 -0.76
CA VAL A 795 30.22 -7.69 -0.05
C VAL A 795 30.46 -9.16 -0.43
N SER A 796 29.39 -9.93 -0.70
CA SER A 796 29.47 -11.33 -1.12
C SER A 796 29.82 -11.49 -2.62
N GLY A 797 29.36 -10.59 -3.49
CA GLY A 797 29.76 -10.58 -4.91
C GLY A 797 31.25 -10.32 -5.15
N CYS A 798 31.91 -9.54 -4.29
CA CYS A 798 33.35 -9.28 -4.40
C CYS A 798 34.26 -10.40 -3.90
N ALA A 799 33.77 -11.33 -3.08
CA ALA A 799 34.53 -12.54 -2.74
C ALA A 799 34.79 -13.41 -3.99
N ALA A 800 33.92 -13.33 -5.01
CA ALA A 800 34.13 -13.97 -6.31
C ALA A 800 35.18 -13.25 -7.18
N PHE A 801 35.36 -11.93 -7.00
CA PHE A 801 36.33 -11.12 -7.77
C PHE A 801 37.79 -11.31 -7.31
N ARG A 802 38.02 -11.69 -6.04
CA ARG A 802 39.36 -12.08 -5.55
C ARG A 802 39.86 -13.41 -6.13
N LYS A 803 39.00 -14.25 -6.71
CA LYS A 803 39.38 -15.53 -7.33
C LYS A 803 39.81 -15.43 -8.79
N THR A 804 39.58 -14.29 -9.45
CA THR A 804 39.80 -14.13 -10.91
C THR A 804 41.08 -13.36 -11.26
N ARG A 805 41.92 -13.00 -10.28
CA ARG A 805 43.25 -12.40 -10.48
C ARG A 805 44.31 -12.94 -9.50
N ALA A 806 44.27 -14.24 -9.21
CA ALA A 806 45.40 -14.97 -8.63
C ALA A 806 46.13 -15.74 -9.74
#